data_AF-A0A7K0STK7-F1
#
_entry.id   AF-A0A7K0STK7-F1
#
_cell.length_a   1.000
_cell.length_b   1.000
_cell.length_c   1.000
_cell.angle_alpha   90.00
_cell.angle_beta   90.00
_cell.angle_gamma   90.00
#
_symmetry.space_group_name_H-M   'P 1'
#
loop_
_entity.id
_entity.type
_entity.pdbx_description
1 polymer ?
#
loop_
_entity_poly.entity_id
_entity_poly.type
_entity_poly.pdbx_seq_one_letter_code
_entity_poly.pdbx_strand_id
1 'polypeptide(L)'
;MSTKTTFKRIALVAVASLGFGMLSVVAANAANVSAVAGSAVVTSTPAAGTATTPGAQGTAIVADLSTITTGANTELVGAAVTYTQTFTLIDPTGNDVTSSVTFTAAPTTVTATQASGVFSVSVPDTTIAGTYKLGTMTFTPTMGGTYLVKQAHSALAGPTLAAAVIATAAATATTGSIYVSGGAVTQGTTRGGPAGAAKTGNQAQVTINFPASASITYKVVPSGVGTIIGKTDTAGASTNISSSTDYSQGFTYLHTANTNANSVVITLASTSAGIQYITTTVVDNTTGLATALYSTSVTWSAIAALLPTASIVRHAPMATVGNVQGDLASTTSAYTAAVDAVPLSTGKTVSTNVATIQVLLVNSDATAATAGHTVTATVSGSGFVLTDMTSTVEAGNARSSHVALTAGSANVAWVHVSADGTAGTGTVSISVTDAISGVTTVIGTESFAFYGSVATLSVASTNYVIGKAGYVTGGASGTQSAAGAAANPLDTTVVDRASAFVIVAKDSNGNAVTTGTVPAIVSSDGNVVTGGTCVLDLGTTTYGSSTNGVGYYNCNFTSAPNAVSGAAATLTVRVADPASITGGFITTTVAIKIGGALAASTLTFDKATYSPGEAMTVTRTGKDVSGNPVYDGAAVGAVTFTKAMGGASVDADFFVGGSLNSDSSLGAKTIFAPAVDGTFSGSLTGKLAAVTSVITANATVENGVTTAAAQAAADAASEATDAANAATDAANAAAEAADAATAAAQDASDAVAALSTRVSTMITALKKQLIALTNLVIKIQKKVKA
;
A
#
# COMPACT_ATOMS: atom_id res chain seq x y z
N MET A 1 -71.93 9.15 21.38
CA MET A 1 -72.67 10.31 21.93
C MET A 1 -71.66 11.42 22.15
N SER A 2 -71.88 12.71 21.85
CA SER A 2 -73.01 13.37 21.18
C SER A 2 -72.52 14.64 20.46
N THR A 3 -73.12 14.98 19.31
CA THR A 3 -73.31 16.35 18.71
C THR A 3 -72.13 17.35 18.71
N LYS A 4 -71.61 17.76 17.53
CA LYS A 4 -72.04 18.96 16.74
C LYS A 4 -71.89 20.30 17.53
N THR A 5 -71.28 21.41 17.05
CA THR A 5 -71.02 21.92 15.69
C THR A 5 -70.15 23.21 15.70
N THR A 6 -69.38 23.45 14.62
CA THR A 6 -69.28 24.70 13.80
C THR A 6 -68.98 26.07 14.48
N PHE A 7 -67.82 26.72 14.27
CA PHE A 7 -67.37 27.59 13.13
C PHE A 7 -68.01 29.01 12.99
N LYS A 8 -67.12 30.03 12.92
CA LYS A 8 -67.19 31.29 12.12
C LYS A 8 -68.25 32.39 12.41
N ARG A 9 -67.76 33.58 12.82
CA ARG A 9 -67.85 34.93 12.16
C ARG A 9 -67.36 36.00 13.17
N ILE A 10 -66.16 36.60 13.01
CA ILE A 10 -65.75 37.71 12.11
C ILE A 10 -66.27 39.09 12.54
N ALA A 11 -65.33 39.93 13.00
CA ALA A 11 -65.14 41.40 12.82
C ALA A 11 -64.63 42.04 14.13
N LEU A 12 -63.73 43.03 14.23
CA LEU A 12 -62.70 43.66 13.39
C LEU A 12 -62.10 44.79 14.29
N VAL A 13 -60.82 44.65 14.70
CA VAL A 13 -59.80 45.69 15.01
C VAL A 13 -60.19 47.03 15.72
N ALA A 14 -59.59 47.29 16.90
CA ALA A 14 -58.85 48.53 17.30
C ALA A 14 -58.19 48.35 18.71
N VAL A 15 -56.86 48.24 18.85
CA VAL A 15 -55.83 49.28 19.13
C VAL A 15 -55.60 49.68 20.63
N ALA A 16 -54.48 49.19 21.18
CA ALA A 16 -53.48 49.77 22.10
C ALA A 16 -53.78 50.51 23.46
N SER A 17 -53.25 49.90 24.55
CA SER A 17 -52.22 50.43 25.50
C SER A 17 -52.52 51.19 26.83
N LEU A 18 -51.69 50.86 27.85
CA LEU A 18 -50.98 51.68 28.88
C LEU A 18 -51.48 51.90 30.35
N GLY A 19 -50.64 51.44 31.32
CA GLY A 19 -50.27 52.10 32.61
C GLY A 19 -50.72 51.48 33.96
N PHE A 20 -50.03 51.62 35.13
CA PHE A 20 -48.59 51.82 35.48
C PHE A 20 -48.35 51.75 37.04
N GLY A 21 -47.22 51.18 37.54
CA GLY A 21 -46.63 51.37 38.91
C GLY A 21 -47.24 50.60 40.12
N MET A 22 -46.60 50.26 41.27
CA MET A 22 -45.26 50.45 41.89
C MET A 22 -45.01 49.36 43.01
N LEU A 23 -44.14 49.51 44.03
CA LEU A 23 -42.74 49.00 44.15
C LEU A 23 -42.28 48.75 45.63
N SER A 24 -41.61 47.64 46.00
CA SER A 24 -40.70 47.58 47.20
C SER A 24 -39.66 46.42 47.28
N VAL A 25 -38.38 46.75 47.07
CA VAL A 25 -37.09 46.27 47.68
C VAL A 25 -36.83 44.78 48.02
N VAL A 26 -35.81 44.22 47.34
CA VAL A 26 -34.63 43.57 47.97
C VAL A 26 -33.38 44.16 47.31
N ALA A 27 -32.33 44.46 48.09
CA ALA A 27 -31.14 45.14 47.58
C ALA A 27 -30.12 44.16 46.97
N ALA A 28 -29.74 44.40 45.71
CA ALA A 28 -28.60 43.76 45.05
C ALA A 28 -27.64 44.86 44.55
N ASN A 29 -26.87 45.44 45.48
CA ASN A 29 -25.78 46.36 45.14
C ASN A 29 -24.57 45.56 44.64
N ALA A 30 -24.68 44.96 43.45
CA ALA A 30 -23.51 44.63 42.66
C ALA A 30 -23.09 45.92 41.93
N ALA A 31 -21.92 46.47 42.28
CA ALA A 31 -21.35 47.57 41.52
C ALA A 31 -21.06 47.09 40.10
N ASN A 32 -21.52 47.84 39.09
CA ASN A 32 -21.16 47.60 37.70
C ASN A 32 -19.70 48.02 37.49
N VAL A 33 -18.74 47.15 37.86
CA VAL A 33 -17.32 47.35 37.55
C VAL A 33 -17.16 47.27 36.03
N SER A 34 -16.86 48.40 35.39
CA SER A 34 -16.59 48.41 33.95
C SER A 34 -15.30 47.65 33.67
N ALA A 35 -15.41 46.57 32.90
CA ALA A 35 -14.24 45.86 32.40
C ALA A 35 -13.37 46.81 31.58
N VAL A 36 -12.08 46.88 31.92
CA VAL A 36 -11.11 47.65 31.15
C VAL A 36 -10.80 46.87 29.87
N ALA A 37 -11.36 47.33 28.75
CA ALA A 37 -11.14 46.69 27.45
C ALA A 37 -9.97 47.38 26.73
N GLY A 38 -8.95 46.58 26.38
CA GLY A 38 -7.81 47.01 25.59
C GLY A 38 -8.07 46.83 24.08
N SER A 39 -7.87 47.87 23.28
CA SER A 39 -7.92 47.78 21.81
C SER A 39 -6.60 48.28 21.22
N ALA A 40 -5.94 47.49 20.37
CA ALA A 40 -4.73 47.96 19.72
C ALA A 40 -5.04 49.02 18.64
N VAL A 41 -4.14 49.99 18.48
CA VAL A 41 -4.04 50.79 17.26
C VAL A 41 -2.57 50.84 16.84
N VAL A 42 -2.31 50.47 15.60
CA VAL A 42 -1.02 50.68 14.94
C VAL A 42 -1.07 52.04 14.26
N THR A 43 -0.24 52.98 14.70
CA THR A 43 -0.08 54.30 14.08
C THR A 43 1.34 54.44 13.56
N SER A 44 1.55 54.62 12.26
CA SER A 44 2.93 54.81 11.78
C SER A 44 3.43 56.24 11.99
N THR A 45 4.65 56.34 12.52
CA THR A 45 5.30 57.62 12.80
C THR A 45 6.78 57.54 12.38
N PRO A 46 7.20 58.17 11.27
CA PRO A 46 6.39 58.95 10.31
C PRO A 46 5.38 58.08 9.55
N ALA A 47 4.43 58.70 8.85
CA ALA A 47 3.21 58.09 8.29
C ALA A 47 3.39 56.99 7.20
N ALA A 48 4.59 56.45 7.00
CA ALA A 48 4.83 55.35 6.06
C ALA A 48 4.13 54.06 6.56
N GLY A 49 3.37 53.40 5.70
CA GLY A 49 2.66 52.15 6.02
C GLY A 49 1.14 52.25 6.09
N THR A 50 0.53 53.41 5.88
CA THR A 50 -0.94 53.53 5.77
C THR A 50 -1.40 53.28 4.33
N ALA A 51 -2.70 53.09 4.09
CA ALA A 51 -3.24 52.99 2.73
C ALA A 51 -3.02 54.27 1.88
N THR A 52 -2.94 55.43 2.54
CA THR A 52 -2.72 56.75 1.93
C THR A 52 -1.25 57.10 1.74
N THR A 53 -0.35 56.50 2.51
CA THR A 53 1.11 56.66 2.39
C THR A 53 1.81 55.32 2.65
N PRO A 54 1.78 54.37 1.69
CA PRO A 54 2.40 53.06 1.85
C PRO A 54 3.91 53.16 2.08
N GLY A 55 4.48 52.23 2.85
CA GLY A 55 5.93 52.06 2.93
C GLY A 55 6.50 51.53 1.61
N ALA A 56 7.82 51.39 1.51
CA ALA A 56 8.48 50.85 0.31
C ALA A 56 9.19 49.54 0.63
N GLN A 57 9.05 48.55 -0.26
CA GLN A 57 9.84 47.32 -0.26
C GLN A 57 11.35 47.62 -0.13
N GLY A 58 12.04 46.89 0.73
CA GLY A 58 13.47 47.08 1.01
C GLY A 58 13.82 48.31 1.87
N THR A 59 12.86 49.15 2.22
CA THR A 59 13.06 50.33 3.11
C THR A 59 12.50 50.04 4.49
N ALA A 60 13.26 50.32 5.56
CA ALA A 60 12.79 50.11 6.92
C ALA A 60 11.53 50.95 7.22
N ILE A 61 10.44 50.27 7.59
CA ILE A 61 9.18 50.88 8.04
C ILE A 61 9.20 50.93 9.57
N VAL A 62 8.92 52.11 10.11
CA VAL A 62 8.75 52.34 11.56
C VAL A 62 7.26 52.56 11.84
N ALA A 63 6.69 51.75 12.73
CA ALA A 63 5.31 51.90 13.19
C ALA A 63 5.25 51.94 14.72
N ASP A 64 4.45 52.86 15.27
CA ASP A 64 4.17 52.89 16.69
C ASP A 64 3.08 51.87 17.01
N LEU A 65 3.41 50.95 17.91
CA LEU A 65 2.46 50.03 18.50
C LEU A 65 1.83 50.72 19.72
N SER A 66 0.52 50.94 19.68
CA SER A 66 -0.21 51.58 20.77
C SER A 66 -1.34 50.69 21.28
N THR A 67 -1.61 50.77 22.59
CA THR A 67 -2.78 50.17 23.23
C THR A 67 -3.74 51.28 23.65
N ILE A 68 -5.01 51.17 23.27
CA ILE A 68 -6.09 51.97 23.81
C ILE A 68 -6.63 51.24 25.03
N THR A 69 -6.76 51.94 26.14
CA THR A 69 -7.43 51.47 27.35
C THR A 69 -8.81 52.12 27.39
N THR A 70 -9.89 51.35 27.44
CA THR A 70 -11.26 51.88 27.55
C THR A 70 -11.90 51.48 28.87
N GLY A 71 -12.57 52.44 29.52
CA GLY A 71 -13.11 52.31 30.87
C GLY A 71 -12.24 53.01 31.93
N ALA A 72 -12.88 53.65 32.90
CA ALA A 72 -12.24 54.19 34.10
C ALA A 72 -12.77 53.41 35.30
N ASN A 73 -11.91 52.66 36.00
CA ASN A 73 -12.28 51.99 37.24
C ASN A 73 -11.96 52.90 38.42
N THR A 74 -12.99 53.34 39.14
CA THR A 74 -12.88 54.18 40.34
C THR A 74 -12.71 53.38 41.64
N GLU A 75 -12.68 52.04 41.58
CA GLU A 75 -12.45 51.16 42.74
C GLU A 75 -11.03 50.56 42.82
N LEU A 76 -10.22 50.68 41.77
CA LEU A 76 -8.78 50.43 41.89
C LEU A 76 -8.12 51.74 42.33
N VAL A 77 -7.66 51.75 43.59
CA VAL A 77 -6.84 52.83 44.16
C VAL A 77 -5.68 52.17 44.91
N GLY A 78 -4.49 52.23 44.32
CA GLY A 78 -3.21 51.85 44.91
C GLY A 78 -2.47 50.67 44.28
N ALA A 79 -2.95 50.09 43.17
CA ALA A 79 -2.37 48.86 42.60
C ALA A 79 -2.12 48.93 41.08
N ALA A 80 -0.87 48.76 40.66
CA ALA A 80 -0.51 48.69 39.23
C ALA A 80 -1.09 47.43 38.58
N VAL A 81 -1.82 47.60 37.48
CA VAL A 81 -2.40 46.49 36.72
C VAL A 81 -1.40 46.03 35.67
N THR A 82 -1.09 44.73 35.65
CA THR A 82 -0.16 44.13 34.68
C THR A 82 -0.87 43.08 33.83
N TYR A 83 -0.61 43.13 32.52
CA TYR A 83 -1.12 42.18 31.55
C TYR A 83 -0.09 41.91 30.46
N THR A 84 -0.15 40.73 29.85
CA THR A 84 0.78 40.34 28.79
C THR A 84 0.13 40.55 27.43
N GLN A 85 0.86 41.17 26.52
CA GLN A 85 0.51 41.42 25.13
C GLN A 85 1.47 40.64 24.23
N THR A 86 0.99 40.01 23.18
CA THR A 86 1.81 39.42 22.11
C THR A 86 1.46 40.09 20.79
N PHE A 87 2.44 40.29 19.93
CA PHE A 87 2.19 40.66 18.54
C PHE A 87 2.77 39.63 17.58
N THR A 88 2.09 39.44 16.45
CA THR A 88 2.62 38.74 15.29
C THR A 88 2.48 39.60 14.03
N LEU A 89 3.56 39.72 13.26
CA LEU A 89 3.57 40.36 11.95
C LEU A 89 3.42 39.27 10.90
N ILE A 90 2.31 39.31 10.16
CA ILE A 90 2.00 38.37 9.07
C ILE A 90 2.27 39.07 7.73
N ASP A 91 2.98 38.41 6.82
CA ASP A 91 3.30 38.92 5.50
C ASP A 91 2.11 38.80 4.50
N PRO A 92 2.19 39.44 3.31
CA PRO A 92 1.13 39.38 2.29
C PRO A 92 0.83 37.98 1.72
N THR A 93 1.65 36.96 2.03
CA THR A 93 1.44 35.56 1.67
C THR A 93 0.90 34.71 2.82
N GLY A 94 0.76 35.28 4.02
CA GLY A 94 0.21 34.63 5.21
C GLY A 94 1.25 34.06 6.18
N ASN A 95 2.55 34.25 5.94
CA ASN A 95 3.60 33.73 6.82
C ASN A 95 3.86 34.66 8.01
N ASP A 96 4.18 34.09 9.18
CA ASP A 96 4.65 34.84 10.34
C ASP A 96 6.12 35.26 10.14
N VAL A 97 6.35 36.57 10.09
CA VAL A 97 7.66 37.21 9.90
C VAL A 97 8.07 38.05 11.12
N THR A 98 7.48 37.80 12.29
CA THR A 98 7.73 38.54 13.54
C THR A 98 9.20 38.57 13.95
N SER A 99 9.96 37.53 13.61
CA SER A 99 11.41 37.44 13.85
C SER A 99 12.26 38.48 13.10
N SER A 100 11.71 39.13 12.05
CA SER A 100 12.36 40.22 11.30
C SER A 100 12.16 41.61 11.93
N VAL A 101 11.35 41.70 12.99
CA VAL A 101 10.95 42.97 13.61
C VAL A 101 11.91 43.34 14.75
N THR A 102 12.53 44.51 14.66
CA THR A 102 13.20 45.14 15.80
C THR A 102 12.20 46.00 16.57
N PHE A 103 12.17 45.94 17.91
CA PHE A 103 11.28 46.75 18.73
C PHE A 103 12.06 47.60 19.74
N THR A 104 11.68 48.87 19.88
CA THR A 104 12.22 49.80 20.87
C THR A 104 11.08 50.31 21.75
N ALA A 105 11.14 50.04 23.06
CA ALA A 105 10.12 50.46 24.02
C ALA A 105 10.05 51.99 24.17
N ALA A 106 8.85 52.52 24.45
CA ALA A 106 8.66 53.93 24.75
C ALA A 106 9.15 54.30 26.16
N PRO A 107 9.74 55.50 26.37
CA PRO A 107 10.42 55.85 27.63
C PRO A 107 9.51 56.28 28.80
N THR A 108 8.20 55.98 28.77
CA THR A 108 7.22 56.49 29.75
C THR A 108 6.30 55.39 30.30
N THR A 109 6.28 55.26 31.63
CA THR A 109 5.26 54.56 32.48
C THR A 109 4.86 53.11 32.16
N VAL A 110 5.36 52.51 31.09
CA VAL A 110 5.11 51.12 30.66
C VAL A 110 6.43 50.38 30.51
N THR A 111 6.66 49.34 31.30
CA THR A 111 7.90 48.53 31.23
C THR A 111 7.74 47.35 30.28
N ALA A 112 8.08 47.55 29.01
CA ALA A 112 8.03 46.51 27.98
C ALA A 112 9.38 45.76 27.84
N THR A 113 9.47 44.56 28.40
CA THR A 113 10.62 43.65 28.18
C THR A 113 10.36 42.74 26.99
N GLN A 114 11.25 42.75 25.99
CA GLN A 114 11.14 41.87 24.82
C GLN A 114 11.74 40.48 25.13
N ALA A 115 10.93 39.44 25.03
CA ALA A 115 11.40 38.07 24.88
C ALA A 115 10.50 37.33 23.86
N SER A 116 11.06 36.93 22.72
CA SER A 116 10.37 36.15 21.68
C SER A 116 8.96 36.65 21.28
N GLY A 117 8.81 37.95 21.01
CA GLY A 117 7.53 38.56 20.58
C GLY A 117 6.47 38.73 21.69
N VAL A 118 6.82 38.41 22.94
CA VAL A 118 5.98 38.63 24.12
C VAL A 118 6.39 39.92 24.82
N PHE A 119 5.41 40.73 25.19
CA PHE A 119 5.55 42.02 25.86
C PHE A 119 4.72 42.02 27.13
N SER A 120 5.33 42.30 28.27
CA SER A 120 4.58 42.66 29.47
C SER A 120 4.23 44.15 29.43
N VAL A 121 2.99 44.50 29.75
CA VAL A 121 2.52 45.88 29.87
C VAL A 121 2.02 46.07 31.30
N SER A 122 2.63 47.01 32.02
CA SER A 122 2.19 47.44 33.34
C SER A 122 1.73 48.89 33.24
N VAL A 123 0.53 49.20 33.75
CA VAL A 123 -0.07 50.53 33.67
C VAL A 123 -0.30 51.08 35.09
N PRO A 124 0.23 52.27 35.43
CA PRO A 124 0.05 52.88 36.73
C PRO A 124 -1.34 53.52 36.93
N ASP A 125 -1.73 53.59 38.19
CA ASP A 125 -3.08 53.66 38.76
C ASP A 125 -3.89 54.96 38.56
N THR A 126 -3.47 55.90 37.70
CA THR A 126 -4.03 57.28 37.72
C THR A 126 -4.43 57.87 36.37
N THR A 127 -4.87 57.07 35.40
CA THR A 127 -5.36 57.64 34.12
C THR A 127 -6.65 57.04 33.55
N ILE A 128 -7.41 57.97 32.95
CA ILE A 128 -8.68 57.84 32.23
C ILE A 128 -8.47 57.01 30.94
N ALA A 129 -9.56 56.56 30.32
CA ALA A 129 -9.55 55.97 28.99
C ALA A 129 -8.71 56.80 27.99
N GLY A 130 -7.77 56.15 27.31
CA GLY A 130 -6.72 56.84 26.55
C GLY A 130 -5.87 55.89 25.70
N THR A 131 -5.06 56.48 24.81
CA THR A 131 -4.13 55.73 23.93
C THR A 131 -2.71 55.84 24.45
N TYR A 132 -2.05 54.71 24.66
CA TYR A 132 -0.70 54.60 25.23
C TYR A 132 0.24 53.95 24.21
N LYS A 133 1.31 54.65 23.84
CA LYS A 133 2.36 54.11 22.97
C LYS A 133 3.22 53.10 23.75
N LEU A 134 3.25 51.86 23.29
CA LEU A 134 4.07 50.79 23.86
C LEU A 134 5.54 50.91 23.39
N GLY A 135 5.72 51.30 22.13
CA GLY A 135 7.03 51.47 21.51
C GLY A 135 6.94 51.56 20.00
N THR A 136 8.09 51.66 19.34
CA THR A 136 8.26 51.59 17.89
C THR A 136 8.65 50.19 17.48
N MET A 137 7.91 49.57 16.56
CA MET A 137 8.41 48.44 15.76
C MET A 137 9.05 48.95 14.47
N THR A 138 10.17 48.35 14.10
CA THR A 138 10.92 48.64 12.88
C THR A 138 11.17 47.33 12.13
N PHE A 139 10.76 47.25 10.87
CA PHE A 139 11.01 46.08 10.03
C PHE A 139 11.27 46.50 8.58
N THR A 140 12.03 45.70 7.84
CA THR A 140 12.31 45.95 6.42
C THR A 140 11.53 44.94 5.58
N PRO A 141 10.41 45.33 4.94
CA PRO A 141 9.60 44.41 4.13
C PRO A 141 10.37 43.92 2.91
N THR A 142 10.42 42.60 2.72
CA THR A 142 11.05 41.94 1.58
C THR A 142 10.16 41.92 0.33
N MET A 143 8.86 42.19 0.47
CA MET A 143 7.85 42.22 -0.61
C MET A 143 6.84 43.35 -0.40
N GLY A 144 6.14 43.75 -1.47
CA GLY A 144 5.00 44.66 -1.37
C GLY A 144 3.69 43.95 -1.01
N GLY A 145 2.71 44.68 -0.51
CA GLY A 145 1.38 44.16 -0.15
C GLY A 145 0.89 44.66 1.20
N THR A 146 -0.15 44.03 1.74
CA THR A 146 -0.66 44.34 3.08
C THR A 146 -0.09 43.36 4.08
N TYR A 147 0.77 43.85 4.98
CA TYR A 147 1.22 43.12 6.17
C TYR A 147 0.18 43.30 7.28
N LEU A 148 -0.15 42.23 8.01
CA LEU A 148 -1.11 42.25 9.11
C LEU A 148 -0.38 42.17 10.44
N VAL A 149 -0.54 43.19 11.28
CA VAL A 149 -0.09 43.17 12.68
C VAL A 149 -1.24 42.64 13.53
N LYS A 150 -1.18 41.37 13.92
CA LYS A 150 -2.13 40.78 14.86
C LYS A 150 -1.62 41.01 16.28
N GLN A 151 -2.44 41.55 17.15
CA GLN A 151 -2.14 41.72 18.56
C GLN A 151 -3.14 40.94 19.42
N ALA A 152 -2.65 40.24 20.44
CA ALA A 152 -3.45 39.51 21.41
C ALA A 152 -3.00 39.83 22.83
N HIS A 153 -3.92 39.77 23.80
CA HIS A 153 -3.61 39.98 25.22
C HIS A 153 -4.06 38.78 26.07
N SER A 154 -3.37 38.55 27.19
CA SER A 154 -3.81 37.64 28.24
C SER A 154 -4.92 38.28 29.10
N ALA A 155 -5.52 37.48 29.98
CA ALA A 155 -6.32 38.01 31.08
C ALA A 155 -5.44 38.81 32.07
N LEU A 156 -6.06 39.71 32.83
CA LEU A 156 -5.43 40.56 33.83
C LEU A 156 -4.85 39.71 34.98
N ALA A 157 -3.62 40.01 35.41
CA ALA A 157 -3.01 39.37 36.58
C ALA A 157 -2.69 40.43 37.65
N GLY A 158 -3.28 40.28 38.84
CA GLY A 158 -3.10 41.20 39.96
C GLY A 158 -3.29 40.50 41.32
N PRO A 159 -2.75 41.08 42.41
CA PRO A 159 -2.81 40.46 43.73
C PRO A 159 -4.23 40.51 44.32
N THR A 160 -4.77 39.33 44.63
CA THR A 160 -5.88 39.10 45.58
C THR A 160 -7.10 40.04 45.47
N LEU A 161 -7.95 39.81 44.47
CA LEU A 161 -9.36 40.21 44.50
C LEU A 161 -10.25 38.97 44.29
N ALA A 162 -11.46 39.01 44.85
CA ALA A 162 -12.36 37.86 44.87
C ALA A 162 -12.73 37.39 43.43
N ALA A 163 -12.86 36.07 43.24
CA ALA A 163 -13.01 35.41 41.95
C ALA A 163 -14.21 35.87 41.09
N ALA A 164 -15.12 36.68 41.62
CA ALA A 164 -16.24 37.27 40.89
C ALA A 164 -15.86 38.49 40.01
N VAL A 165 -14.72 39.14 40.24
CA VAL A 165 -14.31 40.36 39.49
C VAL A 165 -13.51 40.05 38.22
N ILE A 166 -12.98 38.82 38.09
CA ILE A 166 -12.17 38.37 36.93
C ILE A 166 -13.08 37.80 35.80
N ALA A 167 -14.29 38.32 35.67
CA ALA A 167 -15.22 37.96 34.59
C ALA A 167 -15.20 39.04 33.49
N THR A 168 -15.13 38.62 32.23
CA THR A 168 -15.36 39.47 31.03
C THR A 168 -14.37 40.61 30.73
N ALA A 169 -13.06 40.37 30.89
CA ALA A 169 -12.06 40.95 29.99
C ALA A 169 -11.74 39.94 28.87
N ALA A 170 -12.59 39.89 27.84
CA ALA A 170 -12.41 38.94 26.73
C ALA A 170 -11.15 39.28 25.92
N ALA A 171 -10.28 38.29 25.69
CA ALA A 171 -9.08 38.41 24.86
C ALA A 171 -9.49 38.78 23.42
N THR A 172 -9.44 40.07 23.10
CA THR A 172 -9.92 40.60 21.82
C THR A 172 -8.73 40.81 20.90
N ALA A 173 -8.52 39.86 19.99
CA ALA A 173 -7.45 39.98 19.00
C ALA A 173 -7.77 41.09 17.99
N THR A 174 -6.99 42.17 18.02
CA THR A 174 -7.13 43.30 17.09
C THR A 174 -6.06 43.20 16.00
N THR A 175 -6.44 43.53 14.76
CA THR A 175 -5.54 43.43 13.59
C THR A 175 -5.34 44.80 12.97
N GLY A 176 -4.10 45.31 13.02
CA GLY A 176 -3.65 46.45 12.23
C GLY A 176 -3.18 46.02 10.84
N SER A 177 -3.21 46.94 9.88
CA SER A 177 -2.71 46.70 8.51
C SER A 177 -1.61 47.70 8.17
N ILE A 178 -0.49 47.21 7.66
CA ILE A 178 0.62 48.01 7.15
C ILE A 178 0.74 47.78 5.64
N TYR A 179 0.54 48.83 4.86
CA TYR A 179 0.57 48.79 3.40
C TYR A 179 1.98 49.09 2.89
N VAL A 180 2.49 48.24 2.00
CA VAL A 180 3.83 48.35 1.41
C VAL A 180 3.72 48.35 -0.10
N SER A 181 4.24 49.40 -0.73
CA SER A 181 4.44 49.47 -2.17
C SER A 181 5.64 48.60 -2.58
N GLY A 182 5.48 47.84 -3.65
CA GLY A 182 6.41 46.78 -4.05
C GLY A 182 5.71 45.65 -4.79
N GLY A 183 6.49 44.70 -5.31
CA GLY A 183 5.94 43.46 -5.84
C GLY A 183 5.89 42.36 -4.78
N ALA A 184 4.87 41.51 -4.86
CA ALA A 184 4.82 40.21 -4.21
C ALA A 184 4.59 39.12 -5.26
N VAL A 185 5.42 38.07 -5.23
CA VAL A 185 5.20 36.87 -6.03
C VAL A 185 4.19 36.01 -5.29
N THR A 186 2.92 36.08 -5.68
CA THR A 186 1.83 35.45 -4.93
C THR A 186 1.68 33.96 -5.27
N GLN A 187 1.98 33.54 -6.51
CA GLN A 187 1.91 32.13 -6.93
C GLN A 187 2.95 31.77 -8.00
N GLY A 188 3.61 30.62 -7.85
CA GLY A 188 4.60 30.11 -8.82
C GLY A 188 4.07 29.12 -9.86
N THR A 189 2.83 28.63 -9.71
CA THR A 189 2.20 27.67 -10.63
C THR A 189 0.68 27.81 -10.65
N THR A 190 0.10 28.49 -11.66
CA THR A 190 -1.35 28.38 -11.91
C THR A 190 -1.70 27.08 -12.65
N ARG A 191 -1.71 25.95 -11.91
CA ARG A 191 -2.61 24.78 -12.08
C ARG A 191 -2.27 23.65 -11.08
N GLY A 192 -3.05 23.55 -10.00
CA GLY A 192 -3.28 22.30 -9.24
C GLY A 192 -2.30 21.91 -8.14
N GLY A 193 -1.04 22.37 -8.15
CA GLY A 193 -0.06 22.03 -7.10
C GLY A 193 -0.10 22.95 -5.87
N PRO A 194 0.40 22.51 -4.70
CA PRO A 194 0.75 23.42 -3.60
C PRO A 194 1.83 24.42 -4.04
N ALA A 195 1.94 25.55 -3.33
CA ALA A 195 2.86 26.63 -3.68
C ALA A 195 4.31 26.15 -3.88
N GLY A 196 4.90 26.48 -5.03
CA GLY A 196 6.25 26.04 -5.42
C GLY A 196 6.97 27.04 -6.33
N ALA A 197 8.22 26.76 -6.64
CA ALA A 197 9.05 27.62 -7.50
C ALA A 197 8.61 27.59 -8.97
N ALA A 198 8.79 28.71 -9.68
CA ALA A 198 8.41 28.82 -11.08
C ALA A 198 9.24 27.89 -11.98
N LYS A 199 8.59 27.33 -13.01
CA LYS A 199 9.13 26.30 -13.91
C LYS A 199 8.92 26.69 -15.37
N THR A 200 9.93 26.50 -16.21
CA THR A 200 9.85 26.83 -17.65
C THR A 200 8.64 26.15 -18.31
N GLY A 201 7.90 26.89 -19.12
CA GLY A 201 6.65 26.44 -19.77
C GLY A 201 5.38 26.64 -18.94
N ASN A 202 5.50 26.91 -17.64
CA ASN A 202 4.37 27.23 -16.76
C ASN A 202 4.15 28.75 -16.63
N GLN A 203 3.16 29.12 -15.81
CA GLN A 203 2.80 30.51 -15.52
C GLN A 203 2.99 30.84 -14.04
N ALA A 204 3.45 32.06 -13.76
CA ALA A 204 3.61 32.63 -12.42
C ALA A 204 2.84 33.96 -12.31
N GLN A 205 2.42 34.33 -11.09
CA GLN A 205 1.68 35.57 -10.83
C GLN A 205 2.42 36.48 -9.87
N VAL A 206 2.53 37.76 -10.24
CA VAL A 206 3.12 38.83 -9.42
C VAL A 206 2.09 39.92 -9.20
N THR A 207 1.82 40.23 -7.94
CA THR A 207 0.99 41.36 -7.52
C THR A 207 1.87 42.58 -7.33
N ILE A 208 1.68 43.62 -8.15
CA ILE A 208 2.37 44.90 -8.04
C ILE A 208 1.49 45.85 -7.24
N ASN A 209 2.02 46.38 -6.13
CA ASN A 209 1.35 47.32 -5.25
C ASN A 209 1.94 48.72 -5.44
N PHE A 210 1.15 49.65 -5.98
CA PHE A 210 1.58 51.01 -6.23
C PHE A 210 1.41 51.87 -4.96
N PRO A 211 2.32 52.80 -4.66
CA PRO A 211 2.10 53.75 -3.58
C PRO A 211 0.93 54.67 -3.93
N ALA A 212 0.16 55.09 -2.93
CA ALA A 212 -0.85 56.13 -3.11
C ALA A 212 -0.18 57.48 -3.36
N SER A 213 -0.73 58.28 -4.28
CA SER A 213 -0.17 59.58 -4.68
C SER A 213 -1.19 60.42 -5.47
N ALA A 214 -0.79 61.66 -5.78
CA ALA A 214 -1.37 62.41 -6.89
C ALA A 214 -1.27 61.63 -8.22
N SER A 215 -1.91 62.11 -9.28
CA SER A 215 -1.93 61.39 -10.56
C SER A 215 -0.51 61.23 -11.13
N ILE A 216 -0.01 60.00 -11.18
CA ILE A 216 1.38 59.65 -11.50
C ILE A 216 1.40 58.49 -12.51
N THR A 217 2.33 58.56 -13.47
CA THR A 217 2.55 57.50 -14.44
C THR A 217 3.58 56.50 -13.93
N TYR A 218 3.24 55.21 -13.95
CA TYR A 218 4.17 54.11 -13.70
C TYR A 218 4.44 53.34 -14.98
N LYS A 219 5.66 52.81 -15.13
CA LYS A 219 6.01 51.86 -16.18
C LYS A 219 6.49 50.57 -15.53
N VAL A 220 5.85 49.46 -15.88
CA VAL A 220 6.23 48.11 -15.44
C VAL A 220 6.92 47.43 -16.61
N VAL A 221 8.18 47.05 -16.44
CA VAL A 221 9.02 46.49 -17.52
C VAL A 221 9.59 45.14 -17.09
N PRO A 222 9.38 44.06 -17.85
CA PRO A 222 10.08 42.80 -17.67
C PRO A 222 11.51 42.88 -18.23
N SER A 223 12.45 42.20 -17.59
CA SER A 223 13.80 41.96 -18.10
C SER A 223 14.36 40.63 -17.58
N GLY A 224 15.49 40.18 -18.14
CA GLY A 224 15.99 38.81 -17.90
C GLY A 224 15.33 37.81 -18.84
N VAL A 225 14.85 36.68 -18.30
CA VAL A 225 14.10 35.67 -19.08
C VAL A 225 12.59 35.89 -19.00
N GLY A 226 11.84 35.36 -19.98
CA GLY A 226 10.37 35.38 -19.98
C GLY A 226 9.72 36.73 -20.27
N THR A 227 8.40 36.73 -20.34
CA THR A 227 7.56 37.90 -20.70
C THR A 227 6.37 38.06 -19.74
N ILE A 228 5.69 39.21 -19.82
CA ILE A 228 4.36 39.38 -19.24
C ILE A 228 3.34 38.99 -20.31
N ILE A 229 2.47 38.02 -19.99
CA ILE A 229 1.46 37.48 -20.92
C ILE A 229 0.02 37.88 -20.54
N GLY A 230 -0.17 38.47 -19.36
CA GLY A 230 -1.49 38.91 -18.90
C GLY A 230 -1.41 39.94 -17.78
N LYS A 231 -2.49 40.71 -17.63
CA LYS A 231 -2.65 41.77 -16.64
C LYS A 231 -4.11 41.81 -16.18
N THR A 232 -4.33 41.87 -14.87
CA THR A 232 -5.65 42.03 -14.25
C THR A 232 -5.57 43.15 -13.22
N ASP A 233 -6.43 44.15 -13.34
CA ASP A 233 -6.53 45.25 -12.37
C ASP A 233 -7.40 44.80 -11.18
N THR A 234 -6.85 44.91 -9.97
CA THR A 234 -7.45 44.28 -8.77
C THR A 234 -8.00 45.32 -7.78
N ALA A 235 -7.44 46.52 -7.75
CA ALA A 235 -7.96 47.64 -6.95
C ALA A 235 -7.63 49.01 -7.56
N GLY A 236 -8.62 49.91 -7.57
CA GLY A 236 -8.46 51.35 -7.81
C GLY A 236 -8.98 51.89 -9.15
N ALA A 237 -9.19 53.20 -9.20
CA ALA A 237 -9.38 53.93 -10.46
C ALA A 237 -8.03 54.21 -11.10
N SER A 238 -7.73 53.60 -12.23
CA SER A 238 -6.46 53.76 -12.96
C SER A 238 -6.66 53.33 -14.42
N THR A 239 -5.74 53.71 -15.31
CA THR A 239 -5.90 53.49 -16.77
C THR A 239 -4.61 53.00 -17.40
N ASN A 240 -4.70 51.92 -18.17
CA ASN A 240 -3.61 51.49 -19.05
C ASN A 240 -3.52 52.45 -20.25
N ILE A 241 -2.40 53.17 -20.37
CA ILE A 241 -2.19 54.16 -21.46
C ILE A 241 -1.36 53.57 -22.61
N SER A 242 -0.73 52.39 -22.42
CA SER A 242 0.07 51.75 -23.48
C SER A 242 -0.71 51.34 -24.73
N SER A 243 -2.06 51.37 -24.71
CA SER A 243 -3.01 50.99 -25.78
C SER A 243 -2.87 49.58 -26.39
N SER A 244 -1.78 48.87 -26.12
CA SER A 244 -1.51 47.48 -26.46
C SER A 244 -2.16 46.51 -25.46
N THR A 245 -2.64 45.38 -25.98
CA THR A 245 -2.99 44.18 -25.21
C THR A 245 -1.85 43.17 -25.12
N ASP A 246 -0.78 43.35 -25.91
CA ASP A 246 0.50 42.65 -25.72
C ASP A 246 1.33 43.39 -24.68
N TYR A 247 1.70 42.67 -23.61
CA TYR A 247 2.46 43.15 -22.46
C TYR A 247 3.90 42.64 -22.43
N SER A 248 4.35 41.94 -23.47
CA SER A 248 5.66 41.27 -23.53
C SER A 248 6.83 42.20 -23.22
N GLN A 249 6.76 43.46 -23.67
CA GLN A 249 7.73 44.53 -23.44
C GLN A 249 7.41 45.42 -22.22
N GLY A 250 6.41 45.04 -21.42
CA GLY A 250 5.89 45.83 -20.30
C GLY A 250 4.68 46.69 -20.65
N PHE A 251 4.22 47.49 -19.68
CA PHE A 251 3.11 48.43 -19.85
C PHE A 251 3.31 49.72 -19.06
N THR A 252 2.64 50.77 -19.50
CA THR A 252 2.58 52.10 -18.89
C THR A 252 1.18 52.34 -18.35
N TYR A 253 1.09 52.67 -17.07
CA TYR A 253 -0.13 52.71 -16.29
C TYR A 253 -0.24 54.07 -15.61
N LEU A 254 -1.31 54.81 -15.88
CA LEU A 254 -1.63 56.03 -15.15
C LEU A 254 -2.40 55.66 -13.89
N HIS A 255 -1.79 55.93 -12.75
CA HIS A 255 -2.47 55.90 -11.47
C HIS A 255 -3.24 57.21 -11.32
N THR A 256 -4.57 57.18 -11.37
CA THR A 256 -5.41 58.33 -11.03
C THR A 256 -5.33 58.58 -9.53
N ALA A 257 -5.32 59.84 -9.10
CA ALA A 257 -5.21 60.19 -7.68
C ALA A 257 -6.26 59.46 -6.81
N ASN A 258 -5.78 58.64 -5.87
CA ASN A 258 -6.60 57.82 -4.98
C ASN A 258 -6.05 57.87 -3.54
N THR A 259 -6.92 57.73 -2.55
CA THR A 259 -6.55 57.64 -1.13
C THR A 259 -6.27 56.21 -0.68
N ASN A 260 -6.50 55.21 -1.54
CA ASN A 260 -6.31 53.80 -1.23
C ASN A 260 -5.14 53.21 -2.04
N ALA A 261 -4.50 52.17 -1.51
CA ALA A 261 -3.49 51.40 -2.23
C ALA A 261 -4.11 50.69 -3.45
N ASN A 262 -3.52 50.89 -4.63
CA ASN A 262 -3.94 50.23 -5.87
C ASN A 262 -2.99 49.07 -6.19
N SER A 263 -3.53 47.99 -6.74
CA SER A 263 -2.74 46.82 -7.14
C SER A 263 -3.15 46.22 -8.48
N VAL A 264 -2.17 45.61 -9.14
CA VAL A 264 -2.30 44.94 -10.44
C VAL A 264 -1.65 43.57 -10.33
N VAL A 265 -2.38 42.52 -10.70
CA VAL A 265 -1.80 41.18 -10.87
C VAL A 265 -1.35 41.03 -12.31
N ILE A 266 -0.07 40.69 -12.50
CA ILE A 266 0.48 40.34 -13.80
C ILE A 266 0.72 38.84 -13.86
N THR A 267 0.48 38.26 -15.03
CA THR A 267 0.74 36.84 -15.32
C THR A 267 1.98 36.75 -16.21
N LEU A 268 2.93 35.94 -15.79
CA LEU A 268 4.25 35.78 -16.39
C LEU A 268 4.40 34.37 -16.97
N ALA A 269 5.19 34.24 -18.03
CA ALA A 269 5.65 32.95 -18.54
C ALA A 269 7.10 33.04 -19.02
N SER A 270 7.84 31.94 -18.93
CA SER A 270 9.17 31.81 -19.53
C SER A 270 9.38 30.45 -20.17
N THR A 271 9.94 30.43 -21.38
CA THR A 271 10.43 29.23 -22.06
C THR A 271 11.87 28.86 -21.69
N SER A 272 12.55 29.70 -20.89
CA SER A 272 13.97 29.56 -20.57
C SER A 272 14.22 29.70 -19.07
N ALA A 273 15.10 28.85 -18.53
CA ALA A 273 15.49 28.90 -17.13
C ALA A 273 16.37 30.13 -16.87
N GLY A 274 16.23 30.76 -15.71
CA GLY A 274 16.89 32.01 -15.35
C GLY A 274 16.01 32.88 -14.47
N ILE A 275 16.46 34.11 -14.20
CA ILE A 275 15.72 35.06 -13.38
C ILE A 275 14.99 36.04 -14.32
N GLN A 276 13.68 36.17 -14.12
CA GLN A 276 12.87 37.24 -14.68
C GLN A 276 12.78 38.36 -13.64
N TYR A 277 13.04 39.60 -14.04
CA TYR A 277 12.90 40.78 -13.20
C TYR A 277 11.72 41.61 -13.70
N ILE A 278 10.87 42.06 -12.78
CA ILE A 278 9.76 42.96 -13.01
C ILE A 278 10.11 44.28 -12.34
N THR A 279 10.57 45.24 -13.13
CA THR A 279 10.98 46.56 -12.62
C THR A 279 9.85 47.56 -12.80
N THR A 280 9.44 48.18 -11.70
CA THR A 280 8.48 49.29 -11.73
C THR A 280 9.25 50.60 -11.63
N THR A 281 9.09 51.47 -12.62
CA THR A 281 9.63 52.84 -12.61
C THR A 281 8.50 53.85 -12.47
N VAL A 282 8.72 54.90 -11.69
CA VAL A 282 7.89 56.10 -11.73
C VAL A 282 8.37 56.99 -12.90
N VAL A 283 7.44 57.58 -13.64
CA VAL A 283 7.72 58.59 -14.66
C VAL A 283 7.18 59.92 -14.15
N ASP A 284 8.07 60.91 -14.03
CA ASP A 284 7.68 62.25 -13.65
C ASP A 284 6.87 62.90 -14.79
N ASN A 285 5.61 63.27 -14.50
CA ASN A 285 4.66 63.78 -15.49
C ASN A 285 5.02 65.18 -16.05
N THR A 286 6.03 65.86 -15.49
CA THR A 286 6.44 67.22 -15.91
C THR A 286 7.72 67.21 -16.73
N THR A 287 8.66 66.32 -16.40
CA THR A 287 10.00 66.23 -16.98
C THR A 287 10.18 65.00 -17.88
N GLY A 288 9.29 64.02 -17.80
CA GLY A 288 9.36 62.75 -18.52
C GLY A 288 10.45 61.79 -18.02
N LEU A 289 11.16 62.15 -16.93
CA LEU A 289 12.24 61.33 -16.38
C LEU A 289 11.69 60.08 -15.69
N ALA A 290 12.27 58.93 -16.02
CA ALA A 290 11.92 57.64 -15.43
C ALA A 290 12.92 57.24 -14.33
N THR A 291 12.43 57.02 -13.12
CA THR A 291 13.23 56.59 -11.95
C THR A 291 12.75 55.22 -11.49
N ALA A 292 13.66 54.27 -11.30
CA ALA A 292 13.33 52.95 -10.77
C ALA A 292 12.84 53.06 -9.32
N LEU A 293 11.69 52.44 -9.02
CA LEU A 293 11.05 52.48 -7.71
C LEU A 293 11.31 51.19 -6.93
N TYR A 294 11.08 50.04 -7.55
CA TYR A 294 11.43 48.72 -7.02
C TYR A 294 11.51 47.68 -8.15
N SER A 295 12.17 46.56 -7.86
CA SER A 295 12.26 45.40 -8.76
C SER A 295 11.91 44.13 -7.99
N THR A 296 11.13 43.24 -8.61
CA THR A 296 10.73 41.95 -8.03
C THR A 296 11.11 40.85 -9.00
N SER A 297 11.71 39.77 -8.51
CA SER A 297 12.22 38.67 -9.35
C SER A 297 11.38 37.39 -9.23
N VAL A 298 11.32 36.65 -10.34
CA VAL A 298 10.80 35.28 -10.40
C VAL A 298 11.90 34.40 -10.99
N THR A 299 12.33 33.39 -10.23
CA THR A 299 13.35 32.44 -10.68
C THR A 299 12.67 31.26 -11.38
N TRP A 300 12.84 31.19 -12.69
CA TRP A 300 12.40 30.08 -13.53
C TRP A 300 13.45 28.98 -13.51
N SER A 301 13.11 27.85 -12.91
CA SER A 301 13.91 26.62 -13.00
C SER A 301 13.47 25.77 -14.19
N ALA A 302 14.35 24.93 -14.72
CA ALA A 302 13.96 23.98 -15.77
C ALA A 302 12.85 23.03 -15.27
N ILE A 303 11.93 22.68 -16.16
CA ILE A 303 11.02 21.55 -15.94
C ILE A 303 11.85 20.26 -15.83
N ALA A 304 11.49 19.37 -14.90
CA ALA A 304 12.12 18.06 -14.83
C ALA A 304 11.77 17.24 -16.08
N ALA A 305 12.67 16.37 -16.50
CA ALA A 305 12.42 15.48 -17.63
C ALA A 305 11.31 14.47 -17.29
N LEU A 306 10.57 14.04 -18.30
CA LEU A 306 9.66 12.91 -18.19
C LEU A 306 10.42 11.68 -17.65
N LEU A 307 9.84 10.94 -16.72
CA LEU A 307 10.38 9.68 -16.22
C LEU A 307 9.42 8.54 -16.61
N PRO A 308 9.69 7.84 -17.73
CA PRO A 308 8.84 6.75 -18.22
C PRO A 308 8.56 5.67 -17.16
N THR A 309 9.55 5.34 -16.33
CA THR A 309 9.44 4.32 -15.27
C THR A 309 8.65 4.75 -14.03
N ALA A 310 8.38 6.05 -13.86
CA ALA A 310 7.50 6.58 -12.81
C ALA A 310 6.11 6.96 -13.35
N SER A 311 5.94 6.96 -14.68
CA SER A 311 4.65 7.12 -15.32
C SER A 311 3.84 5.81 -15.17
N ILE A 312 2.52 5.93 -15.03
CA ILE A 312 1.65 4.81 -14.65
C ILE A 312 0.68 4.50 -15.78
N VAL A 313 0.60 3.22 -16.14
CA VAL A 313 -0.42 2.61 -17.00
C VAL A 313 -1.22 1.65 -16.12
N ARG A 314 -2.57 1.76 -16.15
CA ARG A 314 -3.47 0.96 -15.28
C ARG A 314 -4.90 0.95 -15.82
N HIS A 315 -5.69 -0.05 -15.48
CA HIS A 315 -7.11 -0.10 -15.82
C HIS A 315 -7.95 0.89 -15.00
N ALA A 316 -8.98 1.45 -15.64
CA ALA A 316 -9.95 2.36 -15.02
C ALA A 316 -11.07 1.56 -14.31
N PRO A 317 -11.36 1.81 -13.02
CA PRO A 317 -12.53 1.24 -12.36
C PRO A 317 -13.77 1.92 -12.94
N MET A 318 -14.75 1.12 -13.39
CA MET A 318 -15.97 1.63 -14.04
C MET A 318 -16.85 2.53 -13.15
N ALA A 319 -16.52 2.70 -11.86
CA ALA A 319 -17.33 3.39 -10.86
C ALA A 319 -16.62 4.51 -10.08
N THR A 320 -15.31 4.76 -10.30
CA THR A 320 -14.55 5.77 -9.54
C THR A 320 -14.24 6.98 -10.41
N VAL A 321 -14.37 8.18 -9.85
CA VAL A 321 -13.93 9.43 -10.49
C VAL A 321 -12.43 9.32 -10.76
N GLY A 322 -12.06 9.20 -12.04
CA GLY A 322 -10.66 9.14 -12.45
C GLY A 322 -9.89 10.42 -12.11
N ASN A 323 -8.56 10.32 -11.92
CA ASN A 323 -7.73 11.49 -11.64
C ASN A 323 -8.07 12.68 -12.55
N VAL A 324 -8.41 13.81 -11.93
CA VAL A 324 -8.58 15.07 -12.62
C VAL A 324 -7.23 15.54 -13.15
N GLN A 325 -7.26 16.15 -14.33
CA GLN A 325 -6.08 16.71 -15.01
C GLN A 325 -5.21 17.55 -14.06
N GLY A 326 -3.97 17.14 -13.84
CA GLY A 326 -3.00 17.82 -12.97
C GLY A 326 -2.98 17.39 -11.49
N ASP A 327 -3.84 16.46 -11.06
CA ASP A 327 -3.84 15.93 -9.69
C ASP A 327 -3.06 14.60 -9.56
N LEU A 328 -1.97 14.66 -8.80
CA LEU A 328 -1.12 13.51 -8.44
C LEU A 328 -1.44 12.92 -7.06
N ALA A 329 -2.27 13.57 -6.24
CA ALA A 329 -2.54 13.18 -4.84
C ALA A 329 -3.68 12.15 -4.69
N SER A 330 -4.60 12.06 -5.65
CA SER A 330 -5.71 11.09 -5.67
C SER A 330 -5.29 9.61 -5.93
N THR A 331 -4.00 9.26 -5.84
CA THR A 331 -3.40 8.17 -6.65
C THR A 331 -3.31 6.77 -6.04
N THR A 332 -3.56 6.57 -4.73
CA THR A 332 -3.15 5.31 -4.05
C THR A 332 -4.25 4.45 -3.43
N SER A 333 -5.49 4.93 -3.27
CA SER A 333 -6.52 4.20 -2.50
C SER A 333 -7.60 3.46 -3.31
N ALA A 334 -7.75 3.73 -4.60
CA ALA A 334 -8.82 3.14 -5.44
C ALA A 334 -8.34 2.19 -6.55
N TYR A 335 -7.02 2.00 -6.66
CA TYR A 335 -6.36 1.22 -7.72
C TYR A 335 -5.32 0.33 -7.06
N THR A 336 -5.41 -0.99 -7.24
CA THR A 336 -4.45 -1.94 -6.68
C THR A 336 -3.94 -2.87 -7.78
N ALA A 337 -2.73 -3.41 -7.61
CA ALA A 337 -2.18 -4.40 -8.54
C ALA A 337 -3.06 -5.66 -8.71
N ALA A 338 -3.98 -5.91 -7.77
CA ALA A 338 -4.98 -6.98 -7.87
C ALA A 338 -6.10 -6.68 -8.88
N VAL A 339 -6.35 -5.42 -9.25
CA VAL A 339 -7.30 -5.04 -10.31
C VAL A 339 -6.67 -5.23 -11.69
N ASP A 340 -5.43 -4.77 -11.87
CA ASP A 340 -4.69 -4.94 -13.14
C ASP A 340 -4.28 -6.40 -13.41
N ALA A 341 -4.22 -7.24 -12.37
CA ALA A 341 -3.97 -8.68 -12.51
C ALA A 341 -5.19 -9.50 -12.99
N VAL A 342 -6.38 -8.92 -13.13
CA VAL A 342 -7.58 -9.65 -13.60
C VAL A 342 -7.59 -9.72 -15.13
N PRO A 343 -7.57 -10.92 -15.75
CA PRO A 343 -7.65 -11.04 -17.21
C PRO A 343 -8.99 -10.51 -17.75
N LEU A 344 -8.91 -9.46 -18.58
CA LEU A 344 -10.06 -8.82 -19.19
C LEU A 344 -10.39 -9.43 -20.56
N SER A 345 -11.67 -9.73 -20.78
CA SER A 345 -12.13 -10.31 -22.05
C SER A 345 -13.56 -9.91 -22.41
N THR A 346 -13.85 -9.88 -23.71
CA THR A 346 -15.19 -9.57 -24.23
C THR A 346 -15.45 -10.28 -25.57
N GLY A 347 -16.70 -10.29 -26.02
CA GLY A 347 -17.06 -10.87 -27.32
C GLY A 347 -16.49 -10.05 -28.47
N LYS A 348 -16.06 -10.74 -29.54
CA LYS A 348 -15.42 -10.11 -30.71
C LYS A 348 -16.26 -9.10 -31.51
N THR A 349 -17.48 -8.77 -31.10
CA THR A 349 -18.38 -7.84 -31.82
C THR A 349 -17.75 -6.46 -31.93
N VAL A 350 -17.53 -5.98 -33.15
CA VAL A 350 -16.86 -4.69 -33.46
C VAL A 350 -17.39 -3.56 -32.56
N SER A 351 -16.48 -2.72 -32.07
CA SER A 351 -16.76 -1.58 -31.18
C SER A 351 -17.26 -1.94 -29.76
N THR A 352 -17.28 -3.21 -29.38
CA THR A 352 -17.51 -3.62 -27.98
C THR A 352 -16.28 -3.28 -27.15
N ASN A 353 -16.39 -2.33 -26.24
CA ASN A 353 -15.30 -1.96 -25.33
C ASN A 353 -15.01 -3.09 -24.33
N VAL A 354 -13.73 -3.47 -24.19
CA VAL A 354 -13.24 -4.45 -23.19
C VAL A 354 -12.63 -3.77 -21.97
N ALA A 355 -11.98 -2.62 -22.17
CA ALA A 355 -11.26 -1.93 -21.12
C ALA A 355 -11.10 -0.44 -21.43
N THR A 356 -10.84 0.36 -20.40
CA THR A 356 -10.32 1.72 -20.56
C THR A 356 -9.12 1.83 -19.64
N ILE A 357 -7.98 2.21 -20.20
CA ILE A 357 -6.69 2.30 -19.51
C ILE A 357 -6.42 3.78 -19.24
N GLN A 358 -6.06 4.11 -18.00
CA GLN A 358 -5.58 5.43 -17.64
C GLN A 358 -4.05 5.47 -17.76
N VAL A 359 -3.54 6.51 -18.42
CA VAL A 359 -2.09 6.77 -18.55
C VAL A 359 -1.78 8.08 -17.83
N LEU A 360 -1.02 8.01 -16.74
CA LEU A 360 -0.59 9.15 -15.93
C LEU A 360 0.91 9.40 -16.13
N LEU A 361 1.28 10.51 -16.75
CA LEU A 361 2.68 10.86 -16.99
C LEU A 361 3.27 11.66 -15.82
N VAL A 362 4.50 11.29 -15.44
CA VAL A 362 5.20 11.79 -14.25
C VAL A 362 6.65 12.14 -14.59
N ASN A 363 7.13 13.27 -14.08
CA ASN A 363 8.50 13.74 -14.23
C ASN A 363 9.46 13.07 -13.23
N SER A 364 10.77 13.23 -13.44
CA SER A 364 11.80 12.69 -12.53
C SER A 364 11.84 13.32 -11.14
N ASP A 365 11.16 14.45 -10.92
CA ASP A 365 10.94 15.09 -9.60
C ASP A 365 9.59 14.72 -8.97
N ALA A 366 8.93 13.67 -9.48
CA ALA A 366 7.59 13.21 -9.08
C ALA A 366 6.48 14.28 -9.24
N THR A 367 6.64 15.24 -10.15
CA THR A 367 5.58 16.18 -10.56
C THR A 367 4.83 15.69 -11.80
N ALA A 368 3.66 16.28 -12.07
CA ALA A 368 2.87 16.03 -13.28
C ALA A 368 3.65 16.41 -14.56
N ALA A 369 3.81 15.47 -15.49
CA ALA A 369 4.54 15.71 -16.74
C ALA A 369 3.66 16.46 -17.77
N THR A 370 3.73 17.79 -17.72
CA THR A 370 2.87 18.70 -18.50
C THR A 370 3.55 19.33 -19.71
N ALA A 371 4.71 18.85 -20.17
CA ALA A 371 5.43 19.45 -21.31
C ALA A 371 4.79 19.18 -22.70
N GLY A 372 3.61 18.55 -22.73
CA GLY A 372 2.87 18.26 -23.97
C GLY A 372 3.30 16.97 -24.68
N HIS A 373 3.78 15.99 -23.92
CA HIS A 373 4.17 14.67 -24.44
C HIS A 373 3.00 13.99 -25.17
N THR A 374 3.31 13.14 -26.16
CA THR A 374 2.30 12.41 -26.93
C THR A 374 2.19 10.98 -26.43
N VAL A 375 1.00 10.56 -25.99
CA VAL A 375 0.72 9.16 -25.63
C VAL A 375 0.21 8.43 -26.86
N THR A 376 0.79 7.28 -27.17
CA THR A 376 0.42 6.43 -28.31
C THR A 376 0.10 5.02 -27.83
N ALA A 377 -1.06 4.49 -28.20
CA ALA A 377 -1.42 3.10 -28.00
C ALA A 377 -1.38 2.36 -29.33
N THR A 378 -0.82 1.15 -29.35
CA THR A 378 -0.71 0.29 -30.53
C THR A 378 -1.16 -1.13 -30.20
N VAL A 379 -1.92 -1.77 -31.09
CA VAL A 379 -2.43 -3.13 -30.90
C VAL A 379 -1.68 -4.11 -31.79
N SER A 380 -1.15 -5.17 -31.17
CA SER A 380 -0.74 -6.39 -31.85
C SER A 380 -1.77 -7.50 -31.57
N GLY A 381 -2.11 -8.31 -32.57
CA GLY A 381 -3.18 -9.29 -32.46
C GLY A 381 -4.58 -8.69 -32.69
N SER A 382 -5.56 -9.09 -31.89
CA SER A 382 -6.96 -8.69 -32.02
C SER A 382 -7.29 -7.37 -31.31
N GLY A 383 -8.32 -6.66 -31.76
CA GLY A 383 -8.83 -5.43 -31.13
C GLY A 383 -8.33 -4.09 -31.70
N PHE A 384 -9.03 -3.02 -31.33
CA PHE A 384 -8.77 -1.63 -31.68
C PHE A 384 -8.56 -0.77 -30.42
N VAL A 385 -7.91 0.37 -30.62
CA VAL A 385 -7.73 1.42 -29.63
C VAL A 385 -8.27 2.77 -30.11
N LEU A 386 -8.62 3.61 -29.15
CA LEU A 386 -8.75 5.06 -29.29
C LEU A 386 -8.01 5.69 -28.10
N THR A 387 -7.17 6.69 -28.36
CA THR A 387 -6.40 7.40 -27.34
C THR A 387 -6.84 8.86 -27.30
N ASP A 388 -7.27 9.35 -26.13
CA ASP A 388 -7.83 10.69 -25.96
C ASP A 388 -7.46 11.31 -24.59
N MET A 389 -8.17 12.38 -24.20
CA MET A 389 -8.02 13.04 -22.90
C MET A 389 -9.28 12.96 -22.01
N THR A 390 -10.24 12.08 -22.28
CA THR A 390 -11.50 11.98 -21.54
C THR A 390 -11.71 10.61 -20.90
N SER A 391 -12.33 10.56 -19.72
CA SER A 391 -12.69 9.29 -19.07
C SER A 391 -14.00 8.69 -19.62
N THR A 392 -14.54 9.25 -20.69
CA THR A 392 -15.82 8.79 -21.27
C THR A 392 -15.54 7.60 -22.16
N VAL A 393 -16.21 6.47 -21.93
CA VAL A 393 -15.95 5.27 -22.74
C VAL A 393 -16.41 5.48 -24.18
N GLU A 394 -15.45 5.61 -25.09
CA GLU A 394 -15.67 5.60 -26.53
C GLU A 394 -15.09 4.33 -27.19
N ALA A 395 -15.61 3.97 -28.36
CA ALA A 395 -15.19 2.76 -29.06
C ALA A 395 -13.86 2.95 -29.80
N GLY A 396 -12.89 2.09 -29.52
CA GLY A 396 -11.65 1.98 -30.29
C GLY A 396 -11.95 1.68 -31.77
N ASN A 397 -11.26 2.39 -32.67
CA ASN A 397 -11.51 2.33 -34.11
C ASN A 397 -10.27 2.12 -34.99
N ALA A 398 -9.07 2.07 -34.39
CA ALA A 398 -7.80 1.93 -35.11
C ALA A 398 -6.86 0.90 -34.45
N ARG A 399 -5.89 0.39 -35.22
CA ARG A 399 -4.78 -0.44 -34.69
C ARG A 399 -3.73 0.39 -33.94
N SER A 400 -3.71 1.70 -34.15
CA SER A 400 -2.82 2.65 -33.50
C SER A 400 -3.56 3.97 -33.34
N SER A 401 -3.51 4.55 -32.14
CA SER A 401 -4.14 5.83 -31.84
C SER A 401 -3.26 6.62 -30.87
N HIS A 402 -3.19 7.93 -31.04
CA HIS A 402 -2.33 8.79 -30.23
C HIS A 402 -3.03 10.10 -29.86
N VAL A 403 -2.63 10.69 -28.74
CA VAL A 403 -3.05 12.02 -28.32
C VAL A 403 -1.83 12.83 -27.88
N ALA A 404 -1.70 14.04 -28.43
CA ALA A 404 -0.74 15.02 -27.93
C ALA A 404 -1.37 15.73 -26.73
N LEU A 405 -0.76 15.62 -25.56
CA LEU A 405 -1.28 16.28 -24.36
C LEU A 405 -1.11 17.80 -24.45
N THR A 406 -2.07 18.56 -23.93
CA THR A 406 -1.99 20.03 -23.91
C THR A 406 -0.86 20.50 -22.98
N ALA A 407 0.18 21.10 -23.56
CA ALA A 407 1.31 21.67 -22.81
C ALA A 407 0.85 22.66 -21.73
N GLY A 408 1.50 22.62 -20.56
CA GLY A 408 1.17 23.44 -19.39
C GLY A 408 -0.18 23.10 -18.72
N SER A 409 -0.94 22.13 -19.23
CA SER A 409 -2.27 21.79 -18.71
C SER A 409 -2.50 20.31 -18.45
N ALA A 410 -1.94 19.38 -19.23
CA ALA A 410 -2.32 17.97 -19.22
C ALA A 410 -1.14 17.02 -18.95
N ASN A 411 -1.38 16.00 -18.11
CA ASN A 411 -0.48 14.87 -17.88
C ASN A 411 -1.22 13.51 -17.84
N VAL A 412 -2.50 13.48 -18.22
CA VAL A 412 -3.35 12.26 -18.26
C VAL A 412 -3.84 12.05 -19.69
N ALA A 413 -3.69 10.83 -20.19
CA ALA A 413 -4.38 10.32 -21.38
C ALA A 413 -5.23 9.11 -20.99
N TRP A 414 -6.21 8.79 -21.83
CA TRP A 414 -7.01 7.57 -21.71
C TRP A 414 -6.88 6.76 -23.00
N VAL A 415 -6.90 5.43 -22.87
CA VAL A 415 -6.86 4.50 -23.99
C VAL A 415 -8.05 3.56 -23.85
N HIS A 416 -9.03 3.71 -24.73
CA HIS A 416 -10.18 2.81 -24.80
C HIS A 416 -9.84 1.64 -25.72
N VAL A 417 -10.07 0.41 -25.23
CA VAL A 417 -9.73 -0.83 -25.95
C VAL A 417 -11.03 -1.52 -26.33
N SER A 418 -11.22 -1.83 -27.60
CA SER A 418 -12.46 -2.38 -28.13
C SER A 418 -12.22 -3.55 -29.10
N ALA A 419 -13.22 -4.39 -29.30
CA ALA A 419 -13.13 -5.49 -30.26
C ALA A 419 -13.17 -4.99 -31.72
N ASP A 420 -12.48 -5.71 -32.60
CA ASP A 420 -12.27 -5.39 -34.02
C ASP A 420 -13.01 -6.33 -35.00
N GLY A 421 -13.84 -7.25 -34.50
CA GLY A 421 -14.46 -8.32 -35.29
C GLY A 421 -13.69 -9.65 -35.29
N THR A 422 -12.46 -9.67 -34.77
CA THR A 422 -11.60 -10.88 -34.72
C THR A 422 -11.56 -11.49 -33.32
N ALA A 423 -11.38 -12.81 -33.26
CA ALA A 423 -11.14 -13.53 -32.02
C ALA A 423 -9.66 -13.80 -31.84
N GLY A 424 -9.18 -13.78 -30.59
CA GLY A 424 -7.78 -13.95 -30.23
C GLY A 424 -7.34 -13.00 -29.12
N THR A 425 -6.06 -13.08 -28.77
CA THR A 425 -5.43 -12.15 -27.83
C THR A 425 -5.03 -10.86 -28.55
N GLY A 426 -5.34 -9.72 -27.94
CA GLY A 426 -4.82 -8.41 -28.30
C GLY A 426 -3.87 -7.90 -27.24
N THR A 427 -2.65 -7.52 -27.62
CA THR A 427 -1.72 -6.83 -26.73
C THR A 427 -1.64 -5.36 -27.13
N VAL A 428 -2.04 -4.48 -26.22
CA VAL A 428 -1.94 -3.02 -26.36
C VAL A 428 -0.61 -2.58 -25.78
N SER A 429 0.28 -2.03 -26.60
CA SER A 429 1.51 -1.39 -26.16
C SER A 429 1.29 0.13 -26.07
N ILE A 430 1.49 0.68 -24.87
CA ILE A 430 1.37 2.10 -24.57
C ILE A 430 2.78 2.68 -24.55
N SER A 431 3.01 3.67 -25.40
CA SER A 431 4.24 4.43 -25.47
C SER A 431 4.00 5.93 -25.30
N VAL A 432 5.04 6.63 -24.89
CA VAL A 432 5.06 8.08 -24.78
C VAL A 432 6.22 8.63 -25.60
N THR A 433 5.92 9.57 -26.50
CA THR A 433 6.90 10.39 -27.18
C THR A 433 7.11 11.66 -26.36
N ASP A 434 8.31 11.81 -25.81
CA ASP A 434 8.68 13.00 -25.04
C ASP A 434 8.76 14.23 -25.96
N ALA A 435 7.97 15.26 -25.66
CA ALA A 435 7.98 16.53 -26.39
C ALA A 435 9.30 17.31 -26.29
N ILE A 436 10.15 17.03 -25.29
CA ILE A 436 11.43 17.72 -25.10
C ILE A 436 12.55 17.04 -25.91
N SER A 437 12.72 15.73 -25.77
CA SER A 437 13.79 14.97 -26.44
C SER A 437 13.42 14.35 -27.79
N GLY A 438 12.12 14.25 -28.10
CA GLY A 438 11.60 13.53 -29.27
C GLY A 438 11.66 12.00 -29.17
N VAL A 439 12.14 11.45 -28.04
CA VAL A 439 12.30 10.00 -27.85
C VAL A 439 10.96 9.35 -27.51
N THR A 440 10.62 8.27 -28.21
CA THR A 440 9.46 7.41 -27.90
C THR A 440 9.87 6.23 -27.03
N THR A 441 9.23 6.07 -25.87
CA THR A 441 9.50 4.99 -24.90
C THR A 441 8.21 4.24 -24.59
N VAL A 442 8.25 2.90 -24.56
CA VAL A 442 7.13 2.08 -24.08
C VAL A 442 7.07 2.18 -22.55
N ILE A 443 5.89 2.50 -22.02
CA ILE A 443 5.63 2.68 -20.57
C ILE A 443 4.73 1.60 -19.96
N GLY A 444 4.04 0.82 -20.79
CA GLY A 444 3.23 -0.31 -20.34
C GLY A 444 2.70 -1.14 -21.49
N THR A 445 2.32 -2.38 -21.19
CA THR A 445 1.71 -3.31 -22.16
C THR A 445 0.60 -4.08 -21.48
N GLU A 446 -0.63 -3.98 -21.98
CA GLU A 446 -1.79 -4.70 -21.46
C GLU A 446 -2.26 -5.77 -22.46
N SER A 447 -2.84 -6.86 -21.98
CA SER A 447 -3.33 -7.95 -22.84
C SER A 447 -4.78 -8.31 -22.55
N PHE A 448 -5.56 -8.43 -23.63
CA PHE A 448 -7.01 -8.63 -23.62
C PHE A 448 -7.36 -9.83 -24.48
N ALA A 449 -8.39 -10.59 -24.11
CA ALA A 449 -8.91 -11.66 -24.96
C ALA A 449 -10.25 -11.28 -25.60
N PHE A 450 -10.33 -11.39 -26.93
CA PHE A 450 -11.56 -11.23 -27.67
C PHE A 450 -12.07 -12.61 -28.06
N TYR A 451 -13.15 -13.07 -27.42
CA TYR A 451 -13.62 -14.43 -27.64
C TYR A 451 -14.53 -14.55 -28.85
N GLY A 452 -14.37 -15.65 -29.58
CA GLY A 452 -15.22 -16.05 -30.69
C GLY A 452 -16.53 -16.70 -30.24
N SER A 453 -17.17 -17.40 -31.17
CA SER A 453 -18.26 -18.32 -30.83
C SER A 453 -17.70 -19.54 -30.09
N VAL A 454 -18.48 -20.14 -29.20
CA VAL A 454 -18.09 -21.37 -28.51
C VAL A 454 -17.84 -22.51 -29.50
N ALA A 455 -16.76 -23.25 -29.27
CA ALA A 455 -16.33 -24.40 -30.07
C ALA A 455 -16.14 -25.67 -29.20
N THR A 456 -15.84 -25.51 -27.91
CA THR A 456 -15.66 -26.65 -26.98
C THR A 456 -16.29 -26.38 -25.62
N LEU A 457 -16.73 -27.44 -24.95
CA LEU A 457 -17.02 -27.49 -23.52
C LEU A 457 -16.06 -28.48 -22.86
N SER A 458 -15.57 -28.16 -21.67
CA SER A 458 -14.80 -29.10 -20.85
C SER A 458 -15.10 -28.92 -19.37
N VAL A 459 -14.93 -29.99 -18.59
CA VAL A 459 -15.02 -29.93 -17.12
C VAL A 459 -13.75 -29.26 -16.58
N ALA A 460 -13.89 -28.14 -15.89
CA ALA A 460 -12.80 -27.40 -15.26
C ALA A 460 -12.46 -27.95 -13.87
N SER A 461 -13.48 -28.38 -13.11
CA SER A 461 -13.31 -29.06 -11.82
C SER A 461 -14.52 -29.94 -11.49
N THR A 462 -14.30 -30.94 -10.63
CA THR A 462 -15.35 -31.79 -10.04
C THR A 462 -15.13 -31.81 -8.53
N ASN A 463 -15.96 -31.09 -7.79
CA ASN A 463 -15.88 -31.02 -6.33
C ASN A 463 -16.74 -32.12 -5.70
N TYR A 464 -17.92 -32.39 -6.27
CA TYR A 464 -18.88 -33.39 -5.79
C TYR A 464 -19.42 -34.22 -6.96
N VAL A 465 -19.40 -35.55 -6.81
CA VAL A 465 -19.81 -36.54 -7.83
C VAL A 465 -20.66 -37.69 -7.26
N ILE A 466 -20.88 -37.73 -5.94
CA ILE A 466 -21.68 -38.75 -5.26
C ILE A 466 -22.90 -38.11 -4.60
N GLY A 467 -24.04 -38.18 -5.28
CA GLY A 467 -25.29 -37.59 -4.80
C GLY A 467 -25.99 -38.40 -3.71
N LYS A 468 -26.87 -37.72 -2.95
CA LYS A 468 -27.83 -38.33 -2.02
C LYS A 468 -29.20 -38.39 -2.68
N ALA A 469 -29.84 -39.56 -2.70
CA ALA A 469 -31.15 -39.76 -3.31
C ALA A 469 -32.19 -38.73 -2.83
N GLY A 470 -32.80 -38.00 -3.77
CA GLY A 470 -33.79 -36.95 -3.50
C GLY A 470 -33.25 -35.55 -3.17
N TYR A 471 -31.93 -35.34 -3.24
CA TYR A 471 -31.31 -34.04 -2.93
C TYR A 471 -30.64 -33.42 -4.16
N VAL A 472 -30.51 -32.09 -4.11
CA VAL A 472 -29.57 -31.33 -4.94
C VAL A 472 -28.19 -31.42 -4.29
N THR A 473 -27.15 -31.60 -5.08
CA THR A 473 -25.75 -31.62 -4.64
C THR A 473 -25.00 -30.46 -5.27
N GLY A 474 -24.38 -29.62 -4.42
CA GLY A 474 -23.65 -28.41 -4.80
C GLY A 474 -24.53 -27.19 -5.11
N GLY A 475 -23.91 -26.01 -5.17
CA GLY A 475 -24.53 -24.74 -5.55
C GLY A 475 -24.37 -24.40 -7.03
N ALA A 476 -25.43 -23.92 -7.67
CA ALA A 476 -25.35 -23.27 -8.98
C ALA A 476 -25.58 -21.76 -8.75
N SER A 477 -24.48 -21.04 -8.49
CA SER A 477 -24.49 -19.61 -8.17
C SER A 477 -23.45 -18.87 -9.01
N GLY A 478 -23.77 -17.63 -9.40
CA GLY A 478 -22.83 -16.74 -10.10
C GLY A 478 -21.80 -16.09 -9.16
N THR A 479 -22.02 -16.13 -7.85
CA THR A 479 -21.06 -15.66 -6.84
C THR A 479 -20.90 -16.70 -5.74
N GLN A 480 -19.73 -16.75 -5.14
CA GLN A 480 -19.40 -17.63 -4.02
C GLN A 480 -18.75 -16.79 -2.90
N SER A 481 -19.04 -17.12 -1.65
CA SER A 481 -18.33 -16.59 -0.48
C SER A 481 -17.43 -17.67 0.16
N ALA A 482 -16.52 -17.28 1.06
CA ALA A 482 -15.77 -18.23 1.89
C ALA A 482 -16.69 -19.21 2.63
N ALA A 483 -17.80 -18.69 3.16
CA ALA A 483 -18.79 -19.51 3.88
C ALA A 483 -19.49 -20.48 2.93
N GLY A 484 -19.85 -20.05 1.73
CA GLY A 484 -20.41 -20.90 0.67
C GLY A 484 -19.42 -21.98 0.19
N ALA A 485 -18.14 -21.63 0.02
CA ALA A 485 -17.08 -22.57 -0.37
C ALA A 485 -16.86 -23.69 0.66
N ALA A 486 -17.00 -23.38 1.95
CA ALA A 486 -16.88 -24.34 3.06
C ALA A 486 -18.22 -25.01 3.47
N ALA A 487 -19.35 -24.59 2.89
CA ALA A 487 -20.66 -25.11 3.26
C ALA A 487 -20.88 -26.55 2.74
N ASN A 488 -21.64 -27.33 3.51
CA ASN A 488 -21.99 -28.69 3.13
C ASN A 488 -22.76 -28.71 1.80
N PRO A 489 -22.42 -29.61 0.84
CA PRO A 489 -23.02 -29.62 -0.49
C PRO A 489 -24.50 -30.01 -0.54
N LEU A 490 -25.08 -30.47 0.59
CA LEU A 490 -26.49 -30.83 0.74
C LEU A 490 -27.25 -29.93 1.72
N ASP A 491 -26.59 -28.96 2.36
CA ASP A 491 -27.32 -27.84 2.94
C ASP A 491 -28.15 -27.19 1.81
N THR A 492 -29.33 -26.65 2.12
CA THR A 492 -30.15 -25.91 1.15
C THR A 492 -30.28 -24.43 1.49
N THR A 493 -29.89 -24.02 2.71
CA THR A 493 -30.03 -22.64 3.24
C THR A 493 -29.00 -21.66 2.67
N VAL A 494 -27.74 -22.07 2.53
CA VAL A 494 -26.60 -21.29 1.97
C VAL A 494 -26.57 -21.29 0.43
N VAL A 495 -27.30 -20.40 -0.24
CA VAL A 495 -27.53 -20.47 -1.70
C VAL A 495 -26.25 -20.48 -2.57
N ASP A 496 -25.17 -19.88 -2.07
CA ASP A 496 -23.86 -19.71 -2.73
C ASP A 496 -22.83 -20.82 -2.43
N ARG A 497 -23.29 -22.02 -2.05
CA ARG A 497 -22.47 -23.23 -1.88
C ARG A 497 -21.48 -23.48 -3.02
N ALA A 498 -20.37 -24.15 -2.69
CA ALA A 498 -19.49 -24.77 -3.68
C ALA A 498 -20.28 -25.59 -4.73
N SER A 499 -19.94 -25.41 -6.01
CA SER A 499 -20.56 -26.13 -7.12
C SER A 499 -20.20 -27.61 -7.10
N ALA A 500 -21.05 -28.48 -7.66
CA ALA A 500 -20.71 -29.90 -7.81
C ALA A 500 -19.59 -30.08 -8.84
N PHE A 501 -19.69 -29.36 -9.94
CA PHE A 501 -18.66 -29.29 -10.97
C PHE A 501 -18.72 -27.93 -11.67
N VAL A 502 -17.59 -27.55 -12.27
CA VAL A 502 -17.48 -26.33 -13.07
C VAL A 502 -17.24 -26.72 -14.51
N ILE A 503 -17.99 -26.12 -15.42
CA ILE A 503 -17.84 -26.29 -16.86
C ILE A 503 -17.21 -25.02 -17.43
N VAL A 504 -16.17 -25.15 -18.25
CA VAL A 504 -15.62 -24.04 -19.03
C VAL A 504 -15.98 -24.21 -20.50
N ALA A 505 -16.54 -23.16 -21.08
CA ALA A 505 -16.77 -23.03 -22.50
C ALA A 505 -15.60 -22.27 -23.15
N LYS A 506 -15.07 -22.78 -24.26
CA LYS A 506 -13.95 -22.16 -24.99
C LYS A 506 -14.25 -21.99 -26.48
N ASP A 507 -13.70 -20.93 -27.06
CA ASP A 507 -13.70 -20.71 -28.51
C ASP A 507 -12.65 -21.59 -29.22
N SER A 508 -12.56 -21.48 -30.56
CA SER A 508 -11.59 -22.21 -31.39
C SER A 508 -10.13 -21.90 -31.08
N ASN A 509 -9.85 -20.80 -30.39
CA ASN A 509 -8.52 -20.30 -30.05
C ASN A 509 -8.14 -20.66 -28.60
N GLY A 510 -9.05 -21.32 -27.86
CA GLY A 510 -8.86 -21.73 -26.47
C GLY A 510 -9.19 -20.65 -25.44
N ASN A 511 -9.67 -19.47 -25.86
CA ASN A 511 -10.13 -18.43 -24.95
C ASN A 511 -11.44 -18.86 -24.28
N ALA A 512 -11.64 -18.52 -23.01
CA ALA A 512 -12.93 -18.74 -22.36
C ALA A 512 -14.00 -17.82 -22.97
N VAL A 513 -15.22 -18.33 -23.16
CA VAL A 513 -16.31 -17.64 -23.86
C VAL A 513 -17.62 -17.76 -23.08
N THR A 514 -18.24 -16.62 -22.78
CA THR A 514 -19.63 -16.61 -22.31
C THR A 514 -20.56 -16.94 -23.47
N THR A 515 -21.19 -18.11 -23.39
CA THR A 515 -22.19 -18.57 -24.34
C THR A 515 -23.49 -17.76 -24.21
N GLY A 516 -24.17 -17.50 -25.33
CA GLY A 516 -25.43 -16.74 -25.34
C GLY A 516 -26.62 -17.46 -24.66
N THR A 517 -26.47 -18.76 -24.36
CA THR A 517 -27.43 -19.57 -23.59
C THR A 517 -26.66 -20.42 -22.60
N VAL A 518 -27.04 -20.37 -21.32
CA VAL A 518 -26.44 -21.19 -20.25
C VAL A 518 -26.46 -22.68 -20.63
N PRO A 519 -25.38 -23.46 -20.36
CA PRO A 519 -25.33 -24.88 -20.67
C PRO A 519 -26.46 -25.68 -20.01
N ALA A 520 -27.12 -26.53 -20.81
CA ALA A 520 -28.17 -27.43 -20.35
C ALA A 520 -27.58 -28.77 -19.91
N ILE A 521 -28.11 -29.35 -18.83
CA ILE A 521 -27.72 -30.68 -18.32
C ILE A 521 -28.77 -31.71 -18.73
N VAL A 522 -28.35 -32.81 -19.35
CA VAL A 522 -29.20 -33.96 -19.70
C VAL A 522 -28.63 -35.21 -19.06
N SER A 523 -29.42 -35.93 -18.27
CA SER A 523 -29.00 -37.21 -17.67
C SER A 523 -29.17 -38.38 -18.65
N SER A 524 -28.25 -39.35 -18.59
CA SER A 524 -28.41 -40.65 -19.25
C SER A 524 -29.49 -41.53 -18.61
N ASP A 525 -29.81 -41.31 -17.32
CA ASP A 525 -30.88 -42.01 -16.61
C ASP A 525 -31.56 -41.07 -15.60
N GLY A 526 -32.79 -40.67 -15.93
CA GLY A 526 -33.64 -39.82 -15.09
C GLY A 526 -34.06 -40.45 -13.76
N ASN A 527 -33.98 -41.78 -13.62
CA ASN A 527 -34.31 -42.51 -12.39
C ASN A 527 -33.15 -42.52 -11.38
N VAL A 528 -31.95 -42.10 -11.80
CA VAL A 528 -30.76 -41.97 -10.96
C VAL A 528 -30.49 -40.48 -10.68
N VAL A 529 -30.41 -39.67 -11.74
CA VAL A 529 -30.21 -38.22 -11.66
C VAL A 529 -31.21 -37.55 -12.60
N THR A 530 -32.09 -36.68 -12.07
CA THR A 530 -33.17 -36.06 -12.84
C THR A 530 -32.68 -34.94 -13.76
N GLY A 531 -31.51 -34.37 -13.46
CA GLY A 531 -30.88 -33.30 -14.22
C GLY A 531 -30.00 -32.43 -13.32
N GLY A 532 -29.85 -31.17 -13.70
CA GLY A 532 -29.11 -30.17 -12.92
C GLY A 532 -29.28 -28.77 -13.51
N THR A 533 -28.71 -27.79 -12.84
CA THR A 533 -28.65 -26.40 -13.30
C THR A 533 -27.20 -25.92 -13.35
N CYS A 534 -26.88 -25.08 -14.32
CA CYS A 534 -25.63 -24.32 -14.38
C CYS A 534 -25.95 -22.84 -14.27
N VAL A 535 -25.02 -22.04 -13.75
CA VAL A 535 -25.09 -20.56 -13.71
C VAL A 535 -23.72 -20.03 -14.11
N LEU A 536 -23.68 -18.95 -14.90
CA LEU A 536 -22.45 -18.26 -15.26
C LEU A 536 -21.78 -17.69 -14.00
N ASP A 537 -20.50 -18.01 -13.77
CA ASP A 537 -19.68 -17.38 -12.75
C ASP A 537 -19.51 -15.89 -13.08
N LEU A 538 -19.61 -15.02 -12.09
CA LEU A 538 -19.44 -13.56 -12.22
C LEU A 538 -18.04 -13.10 -11.79
N GLY A 539 -17.16 -14.03 -11.38
CA GLY A 539 -15.73 -13.78 -11.26
C GLY A 539 -15.30 -12.86 -10.13
N THR A 540 -16.08 -12.78 -9.05
CA THR A 540 -15.79 -11.90 -7.90
C THR A 540 -14.44 -12.27 -7.26
N THR A 541 -13.56 -11.28 -7.12
CA THR A 541 -12.11 -11.44 -6.82
C THR A 541 -11.73 -12.21 -5.56
N THR A 542 -12.67 -12.51 -4.67
CA THR A 542 -12.40 -13.24 -3.43
C THR A 542 -12.55 -14.76 -3.57
N TYR A 543 -13.48 -15.26 -4.41
CA TYR A 543 -13.77 -16.71 -4.56
C TYR A 543 -14.27 -17.15 -5.96
N GLY A 544 -14.24 -16.27 -6.98
CA GLY A 544 -14.63 -16.59 -8.37
C GLY A 544 -13.44 -16.94 -9.28
N SER A 545 -13.74 -17.42 -10.50
CA SER A 545 -12.73 -17.82 -11.50
C SER A 545 -11.76 -16.69 -11.88
N SER A 546 -10.50 -17.06 -12.14
CA SER A 546 -9.37 -16.18 -12.51
C SER A 546 -9.46 -15.50 -13.89
N THR A 547 -10.68 -15.33 -14.42
CA THR A 547 -11.00 -14.80 -15.75
C THR A 547 -12.22 -13.86 -15.72
N ASN A 548 -12.49 -13.27 -14.55
CA ASN A 548 -13.69 -12.48 -14.28
C ASN A 548 -15.00 -13.23 -14.67
N GLY A 549 -15.01 -14.55 -14.44
CA GLY A 549 -16.15 -15.44 -14.65
C GLY A 549 -16.47 -15.81 -16.11
N VAL A 550 -15.78 -15.21 -17.08
CA VAL A 550 -16.10 -15.37 -18.51
C VAL A 550 -16.01 -16.83 -18.94
N GLY A 551 -17.13 -17.39 -19.40
CA GLY A 551 -17.22 -18.77 -19.88
C GLY A 551 -17.10 -19.87 -18.83
N TYR A 552 -17.00 -19.55 -17.54
CA TYR A 552 -17.05 -20.52 -16.45
C TYR A 552 -18.48 -20.66 -15.92
N TYR A 553 -18.95 -21.89 -15.74
CA TYR A 553 -20.31 -22.20 -15.32
C TYR A 553 -20.30 -23.09 -14.09
N ASN A 554 -20.82 -22.58 -12.98
CA ASN A 554 -21.00 -23.28 -11.73
C ASN A 554 -22.27 -24.14 -11.81
N CYS A 555 -22.11 -25.47 -11.73
CA CYS A 555 -23.21 -26.40 -11.93
C CYS A 555 -23.48 -27.26 -10.69
N ASN A 556 -24.76 -27.59 -10.50
CA ASN A 556 -25.25 -28.58 -9.54
C ASN A 556 -25.93 -29.74 -10.28
N PHE A 557 -26.29 -30.78 -9.53
CA PHE A 557 -27.14 -31.86 -10.03
C PHE A 557 -28.16 -32.30 -8.99
N THR A 558 -29.26 -32.91 -9.45
CA THR A 558 -30.37 -33.37 -8.59
C THR A 558 -30.55 -34.87 -8.72
N SER A 559 -30.24 -35.61 -7.65
CA SER A 559 -30.45 -37.06 -7.60
C SER A 559 -31.93 -37.39 -7.46
N ALA A 560 -32.40 -38.42 -8.17
CA ALA A 560 -33.81 -38.81 -8.10
C ALA A 560 -34.19 -39.32 -6.69
N PRO A 561 -35.43 -39.09 -6.21
CA PRO A 561 -35.86 -39.50 -4.86
C PRO A 561 -35.73 -40.99 -4.58
N ASN A 562 -35.92 -41.83 -5.60
CA ASN A 562 -35.90 -43.29 -5.49
C ASN A 562 -34.58 -43.91 -5.99
N ALA A 563 -33.54 -43.10 -6.22
CA ALA A 563 -32.26 -43.61 -6.69
C ALA A 563 -31.58 -44.49 -5.62
N VAL A 564 -31.09 -45.66 -6.03
CA VAL A 564 -30.43 -46.61 -5.12
C VAL A 564 -28.93 -46.34 -5.03
N SER A 565 -28.32 -46.63 -3.89
CA SER A 565 -26.86 -46.54 -3.74
C SER A 565 -26.13 -47.44 -4.75
N GLY A 566 -25.01 -46.95 -5.28
CA GLY A 566 -24.21 -47.61 -6.30
C GLY A 566 -24.75 -47.41 -7.73
N ALA A 567 -25.97 -46.89 -7.89
CA ALA A 567 -26.45 -46.46 -9.19
C ALA A 567 -25.60 -45.29 -9.72
N ALA A 568 -25.49 -45.20 -11.04
CA ALA A 568 -24.68 -44.19 -11.73
C ALA A 568 -25.42 -43.65 -12.95
N ALA A 569 -25.16 -42.39 -13.28
CA ALA A 569 -25.62 -41.74 -14.49
C ALA A 569 -24.52 -40.85 -15.06
N THR A 570 -24.51 -40.67 -16.38
CA THR A 570 -23.67 -39.70 -17.05
C THR A 570 -24.51 -38.48 -17.36
N LEU A 571 -24.11 -37.33 -16.82
CA LEU A 571 -24.67 -36.03 -17.19
C LEU A 571 -23.96 -35.52 -18.43
N THR A 572 -24.70 -35.36 -19.52
CA THR A 572 -24.25 -34.66 -20.72
C THR A 572 -24.58 -33.18 -20.58
N VAL A 573 -23.55 -32.36 -20.38
CA VAL A 573 -23.68 -30.90 -20.43
C VAL A 573 -23.57 -30.46 -21.89
N ARG A 574 -24.49 -29.62 -22.36
CA ARG A 574 -24.55 -29.20 -23.77
C ARG A 574 -24.93 -27.73 -23.96
N VAL A 575 -24.37 -27.13 -25.02
CA VAL A 575 -24.82 -25.86 -25.60
C VAL A 575 -25.12 -26.09 -27.09
N ALA A 576 -26.02 -25.30 -27.66
CA ALA A 576 -26.26 -25.33 -29.10
C ALA A 576 -24.95 -24.99 -29.83
N ASP A 577 -24.60 -25.77 -30.85
CA ASP A 577 -23.42 -25.51 -31.67
C ASP A 577 -23.69 -24.32 -32.60
N PRO A 578 -23.02 -23.16 -32.44
CA PRO A 578 -23.24 -21.99 -33.29
C PRO A 578 -22.78 -22.18 -34.74
N ALA A 579 -21.99 -23.23 -35.04
CA ALA A 579 -21.63 -23.62 -36.39
C ALA A 579 -22.65 -24.61 -37.03
N SER A 580 -23.56 -25.19 -36.25
CA SER A 580 -24.49 -26.20 -36.73
C SER A 580 -25.77 -25.62 -37.32
N ILE A 581 -25.92 -25.73 -38.64
CA ILE A 581 -27.14 -25.38 -39.37
C ILE A 581 -28.28 -26.41 -39.21
N THR A 582 -28.06 -27.51 -38.50
CA THR A 582 -29.03 -28.60 -38.28
C THR A 582 -29.44 -28.80 -36.81
N GLY A 583 -29.05 -27.89 -35.92
CA GLY A 583 -29.40 -27.97 -34.49
C GLY A 583 -28.54 -28.94 -33.67
N GLY A 584 -27.27 -29.10 -34.05
CA GLY A 584 -26.28 -29.84 -33.28
C GLY A 584 -25.91 -29.19 -31.95
N PHE A 585 -25.17 -29.93 -31.12
CA PHE A 585 -24.74 -29.50 -29.80
C PHE A 585 -23.24 -29.74 -29.59
N ILE A 586 -22.57 -28.78 -28.95
CA ILE A 586 -21.25 -28.99 -28.34
C ILE A 586 -21.50 -29.58 -26.95
N THR A 587 -20.81 -30.67 -26.61
CA THR A 587 -21.09 -31.46 -25.40
C THR A 587 -19.84 -31.80 -24.59
N THR A 588 -19.99 -31.89 -23.28
CA THR A 588 -19.03 -32.56 -22.38
C THR A 588 -19.79 -33.42 -21.36
N THR A 589 -19.13 -34.34 -20.67
CA THR A 589 -19.78 -35.31 -19.78
C THR A 589 -19.21 -35.32 -18.37
N VAL A 590 -20.08 -35.54 -17.38
CA VAL A 590 -19.74 -35.70 -15.97
C VAL A 590 -20.37 -37.01 -15.48
N ALA A 591 -19.56 -37.90 -14.90
CA ALA A 591 -20.05 -39.15 -14.32
C ALA A 591 -20.47 -38.92 -12.86
N ILE A 592 -21.72 -39.27 -12.54
CA ILE A 592 -22.32 -39.14 -11.21
C ILE A 592 -22.66 -40.51 -10.66
N LYS A 593 -22.46 -40.71 -9.35
CA LYS A 593 -22.89 -41.89 -8.59
C LYS A 593 -23.88 -41.48 -7.49
N ILE A 594 -24.57 -42.46 -6.94
CA ILE A 594 -25.44 -42.29 -5.76
C ILE A 594 -24.80 -43.02 -4.58
N GLY A 595 -24.67 -42.31 -3.46
CA GLY A 595 -24.13 -42.86 -2.21
C GLY A 595 -25.23 -43.08 -1.17
N GLY A 596 -25.13 -44.17 -0.42
CA GLY A 596 -26.04 -44.44 0.68
C GLY A 596 -25.71 -43.65 1.95
N ALA A 597 -26.55 -43.80 2.96
CA ALA A 597 -26.28 -43.26 4.29
C ALA A 597 -25.09 -43.99 4.94
N LEU A 598 -24.28 -43.24 5.69
CA LEU A 598 -23.11 -43.77 6.39
C LEU A 598 -23.47 -44.95 7.28
N ALA A 599 -22.77 -46.06 7.08
CA ALA A 599 -22.94 -47.30 7.84
C ALA A 599 -21.61 -47.86 8.38
N ALA A 600 -20.50 -47.65 7.66
CA ALA A 600 -19.16 -47.99 8.12
C ALA A 600 -18.22 -46.81 7.91
N SER A 601 -17.45 -46.48 8.94
CA SER A 601 -16.36 -45.52 8.88
C SER A 601 -15.04 -46.23 9.20
N THR A 602 -13.96 -45.84 8.55
CA THR A 602 -12.60 -46.25 8.92
C THR A 602 -11.74 -45.02 9.18
N LEU A 603 -10.75 -45.18 10.06
CA LEU A 603 -9.70 -44.21 10.32
C LEU A 603 -8.36 -44.90 10.05
N THR A 604 -7.47 -44.25 9.30
CA THR A 604 -6.13 -44.78 9.00
C THR A 604 -5.10 -43.66 9.00
N PHE A 605 -3.86 -44.03 9.31
CA PHE A 605 -2.68 -43.19 9.09
C PHE A 605 -1.91 -43.70 7.86
N ASP A 606 -1.09 -42.86 7.24
CA ASP A 606 -0.25 -43.25 6.09
C ASP A 606 0.93 -44.16 6.45
N LYS A 607 1.34 -44.20 7.71
CA LYS A 607 2.41 -45.08 8.21
C LYS A 607 2.04 -45.69 9.57
N ALA A 608 2.66 -46.83 9.88
CA ALA A 608 2.60 -47.45 11.20
C ALA A 608 3.64 -46.85 12.18
N THR A 609 4.75 -46.32 11.65
CA THR A 609 5.86 -45.74 12.42
C THR A 609 6.29 -44.40 11.81
N TYR A 610 6.61 -43.44 12.67
CA TYR A 610 7.07 -42.08 12.32
C TYR A 610 8.29 -41.69 13.15
N SER A 611 9.11 -40.78 12.63
CA SER A 611 10.07 -40.01 13.43
C SER A 611 9.37 -38.91 14.23
N PRO A 612 9.95 -38.40 15.34
CA PRO A 612 9.38 -37.27 16.08
C PRO A 612 9.15 -36.05 15.19
N GLY A 613 7.92 -35.52 15.16
CA GLY A 613 7.55 -34.36 14.33
C GLY A 613 7.47 -34.64 12.82
N GLU A 614 7.51 -35.89 12.37
CA GLU A 614 7.37 -36.23 10.95
C GLU A 614 5.96 -35.90 10.43
N ALA A 615 5.86 -35.36 9.22
CA ALA A 615 4.57 -35.04 8.59
C ALA A 615 3.74 -36.32 8.34
N MET A 616 2.44 -36.25 8.59
CA MET A 616 1.54 -37.41 8.51
C MET A 616 0.20 -37.10 7.83
N THR A 617 -0.45 -38.17 7.37
CA THR A 617 -1.73 -38.15 6.66
C THR A 617 -2.79 -38.89 7.50
N VAL A 618 -3.89 -38.23 7.84
CA VAL A 618 -5.02 -38.83 8.58
C VAL A 618 -6.18 -38.99 7.62
N THR A 619 -6.50 -40.22 7.24
CA THR A 619 -7.59 -40.53 6.31
C THR A 619 -8.79 -41.12 7.06
N ARG A 620 -9.96 -40.51 6.83
CA ARG A 620 -11.27 -41.00 7.22
C ARG A 620 -11.98 -41.49 5.97
N THR A 621 -12.56 -42.69 5.98
CA THR A 621 -13.35 -43.21 4.84
C THR A 621 -14.75 -43.57 5.30
N GLY A 622 -15.77 -43.26 4.49
CA GLY A 622 -17.17 -43.56 4.75
C GLY A 622 -17.76 -44.48 3.69
N LYS A 623 -18.39 -45.57 4.13
CA LYS A 623 -19.16 -46.51 3.31
C LYS A 623 -20.57 -46.69 3.85
N ASP A 624 -21.48 -47.08 2.97
CA ASP A 624 -22.84 -47.48 3.33
C ASP A 624 -22.98 -49.00 3.57
N VAL A 625 -24.22 -49.46 3.79
CA VAL A 625 -24.55 -50.87 4.04
C VAL A 625 -24.26 -51.79 2.85
N SER A 626 -24.16 -51.25 1.64
CA SER A 626 -23.81 -51.99 0.42
C SER A 626 -22.31 -51.97 0.13
N GLY A 627 -21.51 -51.31 0.98
CA GLY A 627 -20.07 -51.17 0.80
C GLY A 627 -19.67 -50.09 -0.21
N ASN A 628 -20.64 -49.34 -0.76
CA ASN A 628 -20.39 -48.22 -1.65
C ASN A 628 -19.88 -47.01 -0.85
N PRO A 629 -19.13 -46.09 -1.47
CA PRO A 629 -18.83 -44.78 -0.88
C PRO A 629 -20.12 -44.05 -0.49
N VAL A 630 -20.10 -43.35 0.65
CA VAL A 630 -21.21 -42.49 1.06
C VAL A 630 -21.37 -41.28 0.15
N TYR A 631 -22.56 -40.66 0.20
CA TYR A 631 -22.82 -39.41 -0.51
C TYR A 631 -21.92 -38.27 -0.04
N ASP A 632 -21.62 -37.34 -0.95
CA ASP A 632 -20.86 -36.13 -0.67
C ASP A 632 -21.67 -35.23 0.26
N GLY A 633 -21.04 -34.71 1.32
CA GLY A 633 -21.75 -34.02 2.41
C GLY A 633 -22.23 -34.93 3.54
N ALA A 634 -21.92 -36.23 3.53
CA ALA A 634 -22.14 -37.09 4.71
C ALA A 634 -21.18 -36.68 5.85
N ALA A 635 -21.73 -36.30 7.01
CA ALA A 635 -20.94 -35.80 8.13
C ALA A 635 -20.05 -36.88 8.78
N VAL A 636 -18.89 -36.46 9.30
CA VAL A 636 -17.93 -37.27 10.05
C VAL A 636 -17.36 -36.51 11.25
N GLY A 637 -17.20 -37.21 12.38
CA GLY A 637 -16.66 -36.62 13.61
C GLY A 637 -15.17 -36.28 13.53
N ALA A 638 -14.75 -35.35 14.40
CA ALA A 638 -13.35 -35.00 14.63
C ALA A 638 -12.53 -36.21 15.11
N VAL A 639 -11.20 -36.15 14.92
CA VAL A 639 -10.25 -37.15 15.41
C VAL A 639 -9.52 -36.60 16.64
N THR A 640 -9.69 -37.27 17.77
CA THR A 640 -8.96 -36.99 19.02
C THR A 640 -7.79 -37.95 19.19
N PHE A 641 -6.63 -37.41 19.57
CA PHE A 641 -5.39 -38.18 19.73
C PHE A 641 -5.02 -38.38 21.20
N THR A 642 -4.41 -39.53 21.51
CA THR A 642 -3.93 -39.84 22.88
C THR A 642 -2.61 -39.16 23.25
N LYS A 643 -1.97 -38.47 22.29
CA LYS A 643 -0.81 -37.60 22.48
C LYS A 643 -1.05 -36.27 21.78
N ALA A 644 -0.32 -35.23 22.21
CA ALA A 644 -0.29 -33.97 21.48
C ALA A 644 0.37 -34.16 20.10
N MET A 645 -0.33 -33.73 19.05
CA MET A 645 0.13 -33.73 17.67
C MET A 645 0.74 -32.37 17.32
N GLY A 646 1.62 -32.33 16.32
CA GLY A 646 2.04 -31.06 15.72
C GLY A 646 1.08 -30.63 14.60
N GLY A 647 0.98 -29.31 14.37
CA GLY A 647 0.19 -28.76 13.27
C GLY A 647 -1.27 -28.47 13.64
N ALA A 648 -2.18 -28.70 12.68
CA ALA A 648 -3.60 -28.39 12.80
C ALA A 648 -4.38 -29.41 13.65
N SER A 649 -5.63 -29.09 13.99
CA SER A 649 -6.64 -30.03 14.48
C SER A 649 -7.26 -30.82 13.32
N VAL A 650 -7.68 -32.07 13.59
CA VAL A 650 -8.45 -32.87 12.62
C VAL A 650 -9.93 -32.80 13.00
N ASP A 651 -10.56 -31.68 12.63
CA ASP A 651 -11.90 -31.33 13.08
C ASP A 651 -13.03 -32.12 12.39
N ALA A 652 -14.25 -31.95 12.91
CA ALA A 652 -15.46 -32.55 12.34
C ALA A 652 -15.85 -31.83 11.05
N ASP A 653 -16.29 -32.60 10.04
CA ASP A 653 -16.48 -32.12 8.68
C ASP A 653 -17.38 -33.11 7.89
N PHE A 654 -17.32 -33.13 6.56
CA PHE A 654 -18.05 -34.06 5.71
C PHE A 654 -17.17 -34.80 4.68
N PHE A 655 -17.63 -35.98 4.26
CA PHE A 655 -16.98 -36.78 3.22
C PHE A 655 -17.17 -36.19 1.82
N VAL A 656 -16.14 -36.35 0.99
CA VAL A 656 -16.15 -36.09 -0.46
C VAL A 656 -15.53 -37.30 -1.17
N GLY A 657 -16.20 -37.86 -2.18
CA GLY A 657 -15.84 -39.15 -2.78
C GLY A 657 -15.93 -40.33 -1.80
N GLY A 658 -16.66 -40.17 -0.69
CA GLY A 658 -16.68 -41.09 0.45
C GLY A 658 -15.38 -41.15 1.25
N SER A 659 -14.50 -40.16 1.12
CA SER A 659 -13.25 -40.04 1.90
C SER A 659 -13.07 -38.62 2.43
N LEU A 660 -12.18 -38.45 3.40
CA LEU A 660 -11.74 -37.16 3.90
C LEU A 660 -10.32 -37.29 4.47
N ASN A 661 -9.42 -36.46 3.97
CA ASN A 661 -8.00 -36.44 4.34
C ASN A 661 -7.70 -35.16 5.14
N SER A 662 -6.71 -35.21 6.04
CA SER A 662 -6.18 -34.03 6.75
C SER A 662 -5.31 -33.13 5.88
N ASP A 663 -4.82 -33.62 4.74
CA ASP A 663 -4.03 -32.81 3.81
C ASP A 663 -4.81 -31.59 3.29
N SER A 664 -4.12 -30.50 3.05
CA SER A 664 -4.69 -29.36 2.32
C SER A 664 -5.11 -29.75 0.90
N SER A 665 -5.96 -28.94 0.26
CA SER A 665 -6.35 -29.10 -1.14
C SER A 665 -5.19 -29.04 -2.15
N LEU A 666 -4.01 -28.55 -1.73
CA LEU A 666 -2.76 -28.55 -2.49
C LEU A 666 -1.84 -29.74 -2.19
N GLY A 667 -2.30 -30.71 -1.37
CA GLY A 667 -1.53 -31.90 -0.97
C GLY A 667 -0.48 -31.67 0.13
N ALA A 668 -0.34 -30.44 0.64
CA ALA A 668 0.55 -30.15 1.75
C ALA A 668 -0.01 -30.76 3.06
N LYS A 669 0.87 -31.43 3.81
CA LYS A 669 0.56 -32.05 5.11
C LYS A 669 0.35 -30.98 6.17
N THR A 670 -0.72 -31.12 6.94
CA THR A 670 -1.12 -30.15 7.99
C THR A 670 -0.91 -30.69 9.41
N ILE A 671 -0.70 -32.00 9.54
CA ILE A 671 -0.56 -32.73 10.80
C ILE A 671 0.85 -33.34 10.86
N PHE A 672 1.45 -33.36 12.05
CA PHE A 672 2.76 -33.92 12.31
C PHE A 672 2.71 -34.86 13.52
N ALA A 673 3.44 -35.97 13.45
CA ALA A 673 3.52 -36.96 14.50
C ALA A 673 4.02 -36.36 15.84
N PRO A 674 3.64 -36.94 17.00
CA PRO A 674 4.07 -36.42 18.30
C PRO A 674 5.59 -36.25 18.42
N ALA A 675 6.03 -35.24 19.16
CA ALA A 675 7.45 -35.06 19.49
C ALA A 675 7.98 -36.08 20.51
N VAL A 676 7.09 -36.86 21.15
CA VAL A 676 7.42 -37.83 22.20
C VAL A 676 7.21 -39.26 21.69
N ASP A 677 8.23 -40.08 21.87
CA ASP A 677 8.36 -41.47 21.42
C ASP A 677 7.35 -42.44 22.06
N GLY A 678 7.16 -43.59 21.41
CA GLY A 678 6.19 -44.62 21.77
C GLY A 678 4.82 -44.44 21.10
N THR A 679 3.91 -45.38 21.37
CA THR A 679 2.61 -45.48 20.69
C THR A 679 1.72 -44.24 20.87
N PHE A 680 0.94 -43.93 19.85
CA PHE A 680 -0.17 -42.99 19.89
C PHE A 680 -1.36 -43.57 19.11
N SER A 681 -2.54 -43.08 19.42
CA SER A 681 -3.76 -43.47 18.70
C SER A 681 -4.64 -42.26 18.45
N GLY A 682 -5.24 -42.22 17.26
CA GLY A 682 -6.31 -41.30 16.90
C GLY A 682 -7.63 -42.03 16.98
N SER A 683 -8.67 -41.37 17.46
CA SER A 683 -10.00 -41.94 17.63
C SER A 683 -11.08 -40.98 17.16
N LEU A 684 -12.15 -41.50 16.56
CA LEU A 684 -13.33 -40.73 16.16
C LEU A 684 -14.62 -41.45 16.54
N THR A 685 -15.70 -40.68 16.73
CA THR A 685 -17.05 -41.24 16.77
C THR A 685 -17.59 -41.32 15.35
N GLY A 686 -17.85 -42.54 14.88
CA GLY A 686 -18.36 -42.82 13.54
C GLY A 686 -19.37 -43.95 13.57
N LYS A 687 -19.48 -44.71 12.49
CA LYS A 687 -20.37 -45.88 12.43
C LYS A 687 -19.63 -47.17 12.08
N LEU A 688 -20.10 -48.28 12.62
CA LEU A 688 -19.71 -49.64 12.23
C LEU A 688 -20.98 -50.49 12.14
N ALA A 689 -21.22 -51.13 11.00
CA ALA A 689 -22.46 -51.86 10.72
C ALA A 689 -23.74 -51.04 11.03
N ALA A 690 -23.75 -49.76 10.64
CA ALA A 690 -24.77 -48.73 10.90
C ALA A 690 -24.96 -48.29 12.36
N VAL A 691 -24.32 -48.93 13.33
CA VAL A 691 -24.33 -48.57 14.76
C VAL A 691 -23.26 -47.51 15.04
N THR A 692 -23.57 -46.52 15.88
CA THR A 692 -22.56 -45.53 16.32
C THR A 692 -21.48 -46.22 17.15
N SER A 693 -20.20 -45.96 16.86
CA SER A 693 -19.08 -46.62 17.52
C SER A 693 -17.83 -45.74 17.53
N VAL A 694 -16.94 -45.97 18.50
CA VAL A 694 -15.59 -45.41 18.49
C VAL A 694 -14.74 -46.21 17.53
N ILE A 695 -14.02 -45.52 16.65
CA ILE A 695 -13.10 -46.11 15.67
C ILE A 695 -11.72 -45.54 15.94
N THR A 696 -10.72 -46.41 16.01
CA THR A 696 -9.36 -46.08 16.43
C THR A 696 -8.35 -46.50 15.37
N ALA A 697 -7.31 -45.68 15.18
CA ALA A 697 -6.10 -46.02 14.44
C ALA A 697 -4.88 -45.83 15.35
N ASN A 698 -3.85 -46.64 15.15
CA ASN A 698 -2.66 -46.69 16.00
C ASN A 698 -1.39 -46.53 15.16
N ALA A 699 -0.41 -45.81 15.68
CA ALA A 699 0.95 -45.74 15.14
C ALA A 699 1.96 -45.51 16.28
N THR A 700 3.25 -45.60 15.97
CA THR A 700 4.35 -45.42 16.92
C THR A 700 5.27 -44.28 16.48
N VAL A 701 5.73 -43.46 17.42
CA VAL A 701 6.87 -42.58 17.18
C VAL A 701 8.14 -43.29 17.65
N GLU A 702 9.11 -43.48 16.75
CA GLU A 702 10.39 -44.11 17.05
C GLU A 702 11.53 -43.10 16.85
N ASN A 703 12.35 -42.92 17.89
CA ASN A 703 13.52 -42.05 17.81
C ASN A 703 14.73 -42.85 17.31
N GLY A 704 14.96 -42.87 16.00
CA GLY A 704 16.10 -43.57 15.39
C GLY A 704 17.49 -43.12 15.86
N VAL A 705 17.61 -41.97 16.53
CA VAL A 705 18.88 -41.48 17.07
C VAL A 705 19.34 -42.32 18.27
N THR A 706 18.42 -42.79 19.13
CA THR A 706 18.81 -43.58 20.31
C THR A 706 19.23 -44.99 19.94
N THR A 707 18.63 -45.59 18.92
CA THR A 707 19.02 -46.91 18.41
C THR A 707 20.33 -46.85 17.62
N ALA A 708 20.53 -45.84 16.78
CA ALA A 708 21.79 -45.66 16.04
C ALA A 708 22.98 -45.38 17.00
N ALA A 709 22.79 -44.55 18.03
CA ALA A 709 23.82 -44.31 19.03
C ALA A 709 24.12 -45.55 19.88
N ALA A 710 23.10 -46.34 20.23
CA ALA A 710 23.30 -47.61 20.95
C ALA A 710 24.03 -48.65 20.09
N GLN A 711 23.70 -48.77 18.81
CA GLN A 711 24.38 -49.69 17.89
C GLN A 711 25.83 -49.25 17.66
N ALA A 712 26.09 -47.97 17.39
CA ALA A 712 27.45 -47.47 17.23
C ALA A 712 28.31 -47.66 18.50
N ALA A 713 27.71 -47.55 19.69
CA ALA A 713 28.39 -47.84 20.95
C ALA A 713 28.67 -49.35 21.12
N ALA A 714 27.76 -50.22 20.67
CA ALA A 714 27.96 -51.67 20.68
C ALA A 714 29.05 -52.10 19.68
N ASP A 715 29.00 -51.60 18.44
CA ASP A 715 30.00 -51.86 17.39
C ASP A 715 31.40 -51.39 17.84
N ALA A 716 31.50 -50.20 18.43
CA ALA A 716 32.75 -49.69 18.99
C ALA A 716 33.26 -50.51 20.18
N ALA A 717 32.36 -51.09 21.00
CA ALA A 717 32.75 -51.99 22.10
C ALA A 717 33.23 -53.36 21.58
N SER A 718 32.63 -53.88 20.50
CA SER A 718 33.10 -55.07 19.80
C SER A 718 34.48 -54.87 19.16
N GLU A 719 34.67 -53.80 18.39
CA GLU A 719 35.96 -53.47 17.77
C GLU A 719 37.07 -53.26 18.82
N ALA A 720 36.75 -52.61 19.94
CA ALA A 720 37.69 -52.47 21.07
C ALA A 720 38.04 -53.81 21.73
N THR A 721 37.12 -54.78 21.74
CA THR A 721 37.35 -56.14 22.25
C THR A 721 38.26 -56.92 21.30
N ASP A 722 38.01 -56.86 20.00
CA ASP A 722 38.82 -57.54 18.99
C ASP A 722 40.25 -56.96 18.92
N ALA A 723 40.40 -55.64 19.05
CA ALA A 723 41.71 -54.99 19.17
C ALA A 723 42.47 -55.41 20.44
N ALA A 724 41.78 -55.60 21.57
CA ALA A 724 42.38 -56.08 22.82
C ALA A 724 42.82 -57.55 22.72
N ASN A 725 42.04 -58.39 22.03
CA ASN A 725 42.39 -59.77 21.74
C ASN A 725 43.62 -59.84 20.81
N ALA A 726 43.63 -59.09 19.71
CA ALA A 726 44.76 -59.02 18.79
C ALA A 726 46.06 -58.51 19.45
N ALA A 727 45.95 -57.55 20.37
CA ALA A 727 47.10 -57.09 21.17
C ALA A 727 47.61 -58.18 22.13
N THR A 728 46.71 -59.00 22.68
CA THR A 728 47.05 -60.15 23.54
C THR A 728 47.73 -61.25 22.75
N ASP A 729 47.22 -61.60 21.57
CA ASP A 729 47.83 -62.59 20.68
C ASP A 729 49.21 -62.14 20.19
N ALA A 730 49.36 -60.86 19.85
CA ALA A 730 50.66 -60.28 19.49
C ALA A 730 51.67 -60.32 20.66
N ALA A 731 51.21 -60.09 21.90
CA ALA A 731 52.05 -60.19 23.10
C ALA A 731 52.48 -61.65 23.37
N ASN A 732 51.56 -62.62 23.21
CA ASN A 732 51.85 -64.04 23.35
C ASN A 732 52.84 -64.51 22.28
N ALA A 733 52.63 -64.15 21.00
CA ALA A 733 53.54 -64.48 19.91
C ALA A 733 54.94 -63.84 20.10
N ALA A 734 55.01 -62.63 20.67
CA ALA A 734 56.28 -61.99 21.02
C ALA A 734 57.00 -62.72 22.17
N ALA A 735 56.26 -63.24 23.16
CA ALA A 735 56.81 -64.06 24.23
C ALA A 735 57.35 -65.40 23.69
N GLU A 736 56.56 -66.12 22.88
CA GLU A 736 57.00 -67.36 22.22
C GLU A 736 58.25 -67.14 21.34
N ALA A 737 58.31 -66.02 20.61
CA ALA A 737 59.48 -65.66 19.82
C ALA A 737 60.72 -65.34 20.68
N ALA A 738 60.54 -64.72 21.85
CA ALA A 738 61.62 -64.44 22.80
C ALA A 738 62.15 -65.72 23.47
N ASP A 739 61.26 -66.65 23.84
CA ASP A 739 61.62 -67.96 24.36
C ASP A 739 62.35 -68.80 23.29
N ALA A 740 61.86 -68.81 22.04
CA ALA A 740 62.51 -69.47 20.92
C ALA A 740 63.90 -68.88 20.60
N ALA A 741 64.04 -67.54 20.66
CA ALA A 741 65.34 -66.88 20.49
C ALA A 741 66.32 -67.22 21.64
N THR A 742 65.81 -67.35 22.88
CA THR A 742 66.61 -67.76 24.04
C THR A 742 67.06 -69.21 23.92
N ALA A 743 66.18 -70.12 23.48
CA ALA A 743 66.52 -71.50 23.19
C ALA A 743 67.58 -71.61 22.07
N ALA A 744 67.41 -70.89 20.96
CA ALA A 744 68.37 -70.87 19.87
C ALA A 744 69.75 -70.30 20.27
N ALA A 745 69.77 -69.30 21.17
CA ALA A 745 71.02 -68.77 21.73
C ALA A 745 71.72 -69.79 22.64
N GLN A 746 70.96 -70.56 23.42
CA GLN A 746 71.49 -71.64 24.26
C GLN A 746 72.05 -72.78 23.39
N ASP A 747 71.31 -73.25 22.38
CA ASP A 747 71.76 -74.26 21.42
C ASP A 747 73.06 -73.84 20.69
N ALA A 748 73.16 -72.56 20.30
CA ALA A 748 74.37 -72.01 19.68
C ALA A 748 75.57 -71.99 20.65
N SER A 749 75.35 -71.61 21.92
CA SER A 749 76.37 -71.67 22.97
C SER A 749 76.86 -73.11 23.21
N ASP A 750 75.94 -74.07 23.29
CA ASP A 750 76.26 -75.47 23.53
C ASP A 750 76.96 -76.11 22.32
N ALA A 751 76.60 -75.72 21.09
CA ALA A 751 77.30 -76.10 19.87
C ALA A 751 78.75 -75.55 19.84
N VAL A 752 78.97 -74.31 20.29
CA VAL A 752 80.32 -73.72 20.43
C VAL A 752 81.14 -74.45 21.51
N ALA A 753 80.54 -74.79 22.65
CA ALA A 753 81.19 -75.59 23.70
C ALA A 753 81.58 -77.00 23.21
N ALA A 754 80.70 -77.66 22.45
CA ALA A 754 80.96 -78.95 21.83
C ALA A 754 82.08 -78.86 20.76
N LEU A 755 82.08 -77.81 19.94
CA LEU A 755 83.13 -77.57 18.94
C LEU A 755 84.49 -77.31 19.62
N SER A 756 84.52 -76.48 20.66
CA SER A 756 85.73 -76.20 21.45
C SER A 756 86.33 -77.49 22.03
N THR A 757 85.48 -78.39 22.55
CA THR A 757 85.89 -79.71 23.05
C THR A 757 86.46 -80.60 21.95
N ARG A 758 85.84 -80.64 20.76
CA ARG A 758 86.34 -81.38 19.58
C ARG A 758 87.67 -80.82 19.08
N VAL A 759 87.81 -79.50 18.98
CA VAL A 759 89.06 -78.83 18.56
C VAL A 759 90.19 -79.09 19.56
N SER A 760 89.92 -78.97 20.86
CA SER A 760 90.89 -79.32 21.93
C SER A 760 91.35 -80.79 21.84
N THR A 761 90.41 -81.70 21.55
CA THR A 761 90.71 -83.13 21.33
C THR A 761 91.56 -83.34 20.09
N MET A 762 91.23 -82.69 18.96
CA MET A 762 92.00 -82.77 17.72
C MET A 762 93.42 -82.20 17.87
N ILE A 763 93.58 -81.04 18.52
CA ILE A 763 94.89 -80.44 18.83
C ILE A 763 95.72 -81.41 19.69
N THR A 764 95.09 -82.04 20.69
CA THR A 764 95.74 -83.03 21.56
C THR A 764 96.18 -84.28 20.77
N ALA A 765 95.35 -84.76 19.83
CA ALA A 765 95.68 -85.88 18.95
C ALA A 765 96.82 -85.53 17.98
N LEU A 766 96.78 -84.36 17.35
CA LEU A 766 97.81 -83.88 16.43
C LEU A 766 99.15 -83.70 17.16
N LYS A 767 99.13 -83.19 18.40
CA LYS A 767 100.32 -83.07 19.26
C LYS A 767 100.92 -84.44 19.60
N LYS A 768 100.09 -85.47 19.86
CA LYS A 768 100.54 -86.87 20.03
C LYS A 768 101.16 -87.44 18.75
N GLN A 769 100.55 -87.21 17.59
CA GLN A 769 101.07 -87.66 16.30
C GLN A 769 102.41 -86.98 15.94
N LEU A 770 102.54 -85.66 16.17
CA LEU A 770 103.80 -84.93 16.00
C LEU A 770 104.91 -85.52 16.88
N ILE A 771 104.66 -85.72 18.18
CA ILE A 771 105.64 -86.33 19.10
C ILE A 771 106.03 -87.75 18.63
N ALA A 772 105.07 -88.56 18.15
CA ALA A 772 105.34 -89.88 17.61
C ALA A 772 106.21 -89.84 16.34
N LEU A 773 105.93 -88.91 15.42
CA LEU A 773 106.70 -88.71 14.20
C LEU A 773 108.11 -88.19 14.50
N THR A 774 108.28 -87.22 15.41
CA THR A 774 109.59 -86.75 15.89
C THR A 774 110.40 -87.91 16.47
N ASN A 775 109.79 -88.75 17.31
CA ASN A 775 110.44 -89.95 17.86
C ASN A 775 110.83 -90.98 16.78
N LEU A 776 110.03 -91.12 15.72
CA LEU A 776 110.34 -92.00 14.59
C LEU A 776 111.53 -91.46 13.78
N VAL A 777 111.54 -90.15 13.48
CA VAL A 777 112.66 -89.48 12.78
C VAL A 777 113.95 -89.60 13.59
N ILE A 778 113.91 -89.39 14.92
CA ILE A 778 115.07 -89.59 15.81
C ILE A 778 115.58 -91.05 15.72
N LYS A 779 114.69 -92.05 15.67
CA LYS A 779 115.08 -93.47 15.50
C LYS A 779 115.72 -93.74 14.13
N ILE A 780 115.19 -93.16 13.05
CA ILE A 780 115.74 -93.31 11.69
C ILE A 780 117.11 -92.63 11.60
N GLN A 781 117.25 -91.39 12.07
CA GLN A 781 118.53 -90.67 12.10
C GLN A 781 119.61 -91.42 12.89
N LYS A 782 119.25 -92.05 14.02
CA LYS A 782 120.17 -92.92 14.77
C LYS A 782 120.60 -94.17 13.99
N LYS A 783 119.70 -94.78 13.20
CA LYS A 783 119.99 -95.97 12.39
C LYS A 783 120.80 -95.73 11.12
N VAL A 784 120.95 -94.48 10.67
CA VAL A 784 121.72 -94.10 9.46
C VAL A 784 123.11 -93.55 9.81
N LYS A 785 123.37 -93.24 11.09
CA LYS A 785 124.70 -92.92 11.62
C LYS A 785 125.40 -94.12 12.27
N ALA A 786 124.73 -95.27 12.30
CA ALA A 786 125.32 -96.59 12.42
C ALA A 786 125.42 -97.17 11.00
#